data_AF-A0A1V9Z809-F1
#
_entry.id   AF-A0A1V9Z809-F1
#
_cell.length_a   1.000
_cell.length_b   1.000
_cell.length_c   1.000
_cell.angle_alpha   90.00
_cell.angle_beta   90.00
_cell.angle_gamma   90.00
#
_symmetry.space_group_name_H-M   'P 1'
#
loop_
_entity.id
_entity.type
_entity.pdbx_description
1 polymer ?
#
loop_
_entity_poly.entity_id
_entity_poly.type
_entity_poly.pdbx_seq_one_letter_code
_entity_poly.pdbx_strand_id
1 'polypeptide(L)'
;PPAINYWKQALAVIPVADGLLASHDCSATIYGVCKTTVSNQTCGEMIIPESHFAPKTRCDICDLSGLCSGCSVISPSNTPIAADMVLYIRATTTSNCSPGVLAYATTCQRDQYDRPTFGMINFCPAYINPSQHVGPIYDKQLTVAKHEITHALGFSAASFPLMREANGTPRTLRVSGGLFGRTKPMPGICNGAMVESISTSFPGNSTIIYRFQRGHYVATMVTPAVSRYVQAYFNCSTLPGADLENNDPACIGSHWEERLFSPESMSPVLNYNGNIFTALTLAYFEDTGWYQPNYSMAEQGSYGLNKGCEFTAEKCIVNNTALDNEVFCTSSNEQCSLNLLSRSYCTRANLSASLPLIYQYYSTPNDGGSNAFPDYCPMVTGYLNGDCAFTVNLLNLPSTTISPLGEMYGSQSKCVMTTLRQTNMRGYSVSGRYSGCYPMSCNKTTMPPTIVISVAQSATIAVPVTCTAKGQVVSVPGFTGTLQCPDPAAVCGRGCTPQCGDQMMCVNGQCIPTKTEPVLQPTPKPAPSLTPTTTPEPTSPTTTLNPTAEPTPSTTINTTQHRLQVRSTQGYTDHPYDPTTRRLEAAVDAASAAIQVVASAYKSMRITPILDSQSLNALSAANYNLVVNKLVPDAVAYWQSTLQVVPINGNWYAERECASTYMTPQPVCQSVYSSQTCFDQVIPTSHYGSTVVCSSCYGSSCTGSGSKCNTIAAGTGVPNTDYVLYVRAVQTKNCGSSVLAYATSCQQDQYDRPIMGMVNFCPNKLDSRISVYTQQLMTAKHELAHALGFTAQMYAYMRDSAGTARTTRDSASGQPTLLTNYVCPNGVTMSSVMIPSDNTLKFFSERGHSVAKLVTPTVLKFAQEYFDCPTLNGVELENQDAGACFGSHWEERIFEPEMMSPLQSFRNVASGLTLAYFQDSGWYKVNFTAQEPMYWGAKRGCPFTSQTCITLSSNGTNTATTSDHYCTDSKMDACTVDLTSRAFCTVSTTAGLNIPSYYRYFSDPTTAGEDFPDYCPILSGYSTGDCRISGNLQYPPGSSTNVKGEIYTTNSYCMKSSLLAQGWISSRTTGCYAASCYNGVITITLAGPSGSITTTCSQKGQALTISPFTGTLYCPDPLVICNTGQCSPACGANMFCSSGTCQCLDGYTKASSSSTSCTPICPDACSGNGVCHTANTTCTCNSGYTNTNCNTTTSSITTKKTNDAVTPSFHKVFAFLLIFLLTT
;
A
#
# COMPACT_ATOMS: atom_id res chain seq x y z
N PRO A 1 -2.98 10.60 -33.74
CA PRO A 1 -2.17 9.65 -34.53
C PRO A 1 -0.72 9.45 -34.04
N PRO A 2 0.13 10.49 -33.82
CA PRO A 2 1.54 10.27 -33.46
C PRO A 2 1.74 9.52 -32.13
N ALA A 3 0.88 9.75 -31.13
CA ALA A 3 0.87 8.97 -29.88
C ALA A 3 0.63 7.46 -30.10
N ILE A 4 -0.23 7.09 -31.05
CA ILE A 4 -0.47 5.67 -31.41
C ILE A 4 0.75 5.10 -32.14
N ASN A 5 1.39 5.86 -33.03
CA ASN A 5 2.60 5.41 -33.73
C ASN A 5 3.76 5.18 -32.75
N TYR A 6 3.89 5.99 -31.70
CA TYR A 6 4.86 5.77 -30.62
C TYR A 6 4.61 4.42 -29.94
N TRP A 7 3.39 4.15 -29.45
CA TRP A 7 3.08 2.90 -28.77
C TRP A 7 3.21 1.67 -29.68
N LYS A 8 2.89 1.78 -30.98
CA LYS A 8 3.13 0.73 -31.99
C LYS A 8 4.61 0.45 -32.30
N GLN A 9 5.53 1.30 -31.87
CA GLN A 9 6.98 1.10 -31.99
C GLN A 9 7.62 0.70 -30.66
N ALA A 10 7.02 1.11 -29.54
CA ALA A 10 7.48 0.85 -28.18
C ALA A 10 7.00 -0.50 -27.62
N LEU A 11 5.87 -1.05 -28.08
CA LEU A 11 5.28 -2.30 -27.57
C LEU A 11 4.92 -3.27 -28.71
N ALA A 12 5.36 -4.52 -28.59
CA ALA A 12 4.89 -5.65 -29.37
C ALA A 12 3.90 -6.51 -28.55
N VAL A 13 3.05 -7.29 -29.23
CA VAL A 13 2.04 -8.17 -28.62
C VAL A 13 1.92 -9.49 -29.37
N ILE A 14 1.33 -10.50 -28.73
CA ILE A 14 0.79 -11.68 -29.43
C ILE A 14 -0.47 -11.25 -30.20
N PRO A 15 -0.55 -11.45 -31.53
CA PRO A 15 -1.70 -10.95 -32.30
C PRO A 15 -3.03 -11.64 -31.98
N VAL A 16 -4.15 -10.91 -32.18
CA VAL A 16 -5.51 -11.47 -32.09
C VAL A 16 -5.86 -12.15 -33.42
N ALA A 17 -5.90 -13.50 -33.41
CA ALA A 17 -6.01 -14.31 -34.64
C ALA A 17 -7.27 -14.04 -35.47
N ASP A 18 -8.44 -13.94 -34.84
CA ASP A 18 -9.75 -13.83 -35.51
C ASP A 18 -10.31 -12.39 -35.54
N GLY A 19 -9.51 -11.40 -35.10
CA GLY A 19 -9.96 -10.02 -34.87
C GLY A 19 -10.80 -9.83 -33.60
N LEU A 20 -11.27 -8.59 -33.38
CA LEU A 20 -11.93 -8.16 -32.15
C LEU A 20 -13.41 -7.83 -32.34
N LEU A 21 -14.20 -8.21 -31.33
CA LEU A 21 -15.61 -7.86 -31.18
C LEU A 21 -15.91 -7.45 -29.72
N ALA A 22 -16.84 -6.53 -29.54
CA ALA A 22 -17.33 -6.08 -28.24
C ALA A 22 -18.38 -7.04 -27.66
N SER A 23 -18.52 -7.09 -26.33
CA SER A 23 -19.39 -8.03 -25.63
C SER A 23 -20.74 -7.41 -25.26
N HIS A 24 -21.85 -8.01 -25.71
CA HIS A 24 -23.19 -7.62 -25.29
C HIS A 24 -23.43 -7.92 -23.81
N ASP A 25 -23.74 -6.90 -23.02
CA ASP A 25 -24.21 -7.02 -21.64
C ASP A 25 -25.73 -7.25 -21.62
N CYS A 26 -26.19 -8.04 -20.64
CA CYS A 26 -27.62 -8.33 -20.46
C CYS A 26 -28.19 -7.48 -19.33
N SER A 27 -29.15 -6.61 -19.65
CA SER A 27 -29.92 -5.85 -18.65
C SER A 27 -30.88 -6.75 -17.86
N ALA A 28 -31.28 -7.89 -18.43
CA ALA A 28 -31.92 -9.00 -17.73
C ALA A 28 -31.57 -10.34 -18.38
N THR A 29 -31.58 -11.42 -17.60
CA THR A 29 -31.36 -12.80 -18.05
C THR A 29 -32.49 -13.73 -17.60
N ILE A 30 -32.71 -14.82 -18.34
CA ILE A 30 -33.55 -15.95 -17.96
C ILE A 30 -32.71 -17.22 -18.10
N TYR A 31 -32.55 -17.98 -17.01
CA TYR A 31 -31.71 -19.20 -16.92
C TYR A 31 -30.33 -19.06 -17.59
N GLY A 32 -29.67 -17.91 -17.39
CA GLY A 32 -28.35 -17.60 -17.97
C GLY A 32 -28.35 -17.11 -19.42
N VAL A 33 -29.45 -17.25 -20.16
CA VAL A 33 -29.65 -16.68 -21.50
C VAL A 33 -30.06 -15.21 -21.38
N CYS A 34 -29.65 -14.37 -22.34
CA CYS A 34 -30.01 -12.95 -22.35
C CYS A 34 -31.52 -12.80 -22.58
N LYS A 35 -32.23 -12.04 -21.72
CA LYS A 35 -33.63 -11.67 -21.98
C LYS A 35 -33.74 -10.32 -22.66
N THR A 36 -32.91 -9.38 -22.23
CA THR A 36 -32.74 -8.06 -22.84
C THR A 36 -31.27 -7.67 -22.76
N THR A 37 -30.73 -7.10 -23.83
CA THR A 37 -29.41 -6.47 -23.83
C THR A 37 -29.48 -5.08 -23.19
N VAL A 38 -28.33 -4.50 -22.83
CA VAL A 38 -28.23 -3.09 -22.50
C VAL A 38 -28.18 -2.29 -23.81
N SER A 39 -29.17 -1.43 -24.05
CA SER A 39 -29.14 -0.51 -25.19
C SER A 39 -28.12 0.61 -24.96
N ASN A 40 -27.45 1.06 -26.03
CA ASN A 40 -26.42 2.10 -25.99
C ASN A 40 -25.25 1.78 -25.02
N GLN A 41 -24.83 0.51 -24.91
CA GLN A 41 -23.65 0.12 -24.11
C GLN A 41 -22.44 1.01 -24.40
N THR A 42 -21.76 1.43 -23.33
CA THR A 42 -20.62 2.34 -23.41
C THR A 42 -19.29 1.67 -23.08
N CYS A 43 -18.28 1.93 -23.89
CA CYS A 43 -16.88 1.83 -23.50
C CYS A 43 -16.57 3.04 -22.62
N GLY A 44 -16.59 2.87 -21.29
CA GLY A 44 -16.58 3.99 -20.35
C GLY A 44 -17.83 4.85 -20.53
N GLU A 45 -17.69 6.01 -21.16
CA GLU A 45 -18.79 6.92 -21.50
C GLU A 45 -19.14 6.93 -23.02
N MET A 46 -18.49 6.10 -23.83
CA MET A 46 -18.58 6.13 -25.29
C MET A 46 -19.44 5.00 -25.86
N ILE A 47 -20.57 5.34 -26.48
CA ILE A 47 -21.47 4.36 -27.10
C ILE A 47 -20.70 3.53 -28.13
N ILE A 48 -20.68 2.21 -27.94
CA ILE A 48 -20.07 1.25 -28.86
C ILE A 48 -21.02 1.11 -30.07
N PRO A 49 -20.53 1.22 -31.32
CA PRO A 49 -21.37 1.01 -32.50
C PRO A 49 -21.95 -0.41 -32.53
N GLU A 50 -23.24 -0.54 -32.88
CA GLU A 50 -23.93 -1.84 -32.94
C GLU A 50 -23.21 -2.86 -33.85
N SER A 51 -22.51 -2.38 -34.89
CA SER A 51 -21.70 -3.17 -35.81
C SER A 51 -20.40 -3.75 -35.21
N HIS A 52 -20.00 -3.34 -34.00
CA HIS A 52 -18.78 -3.80 -33.34
C HIS A 52 -19.02 -4.96 -32.36
N PHE A 53 -20.27 -5.28 -32.02
CA PHE A 53 -20.60 -6.32 -31.04
C PHE A 53 -20.55 -7.74 -31.63
N ALA A 54 -20.20 -8.72 -30.80
CA ALA A 54 -20.33 -10.13 -31.13
C ALA A 54 -21.80 -10.59 -31.09
N PRO A 55 -22.22 -11.54 -31.96
CA PRO A 55 -23.58 -12.07 -31.96
C PRO A 55 -24.04 -12.55 -30.57
N LYS A 56 -25.23 -12.13 -30.14
CA LYS A 56 -25.79 -12.48 -28.82
C LYS A 56 -27.20 -13.04 -28.93
N THR A 57 -27.40 -14.27 -28.50
CA THR A 57 -28.73 -14.87 -28.41
C THR A 57 -29.54 -14.23 -27.28
N ARG A 58 -30.69 -13.67 -27.64
CA ARG A 58 -31.75 -13.20 -26.75
C ARG A 58 -32.95 -14.14 -26.83
N CYS A 59 -33.59 -14.48 -25.72
CA CYS A 59 -34.84 -15.24 -25.70
C CYS A 59 -35.87 -14.61 -24.74
N ASP A 60 -37.13 -14.53 -25.17
CA ASP A 60 -38.19 -13.89 -24.38
C ASP A 60 -38.83 -14.81 -23.33
N ILE A 61 -38.89 -16.12 -23.61
CA ILE A 61 -39.48 -17.14 -22.73
C ILE A 61 -38.56 -18.37 -22.69
N CYS A 62 -38.28 -18.90 -21.50
CA CYS A 62 -37.68 -20.22 -21.33
C CYS A 62 -38.39 -20.97 -20.20
N ASP A 63 -38.47 -22.29 -20.30
CA ASP A 63 -39.08 -23.14 -19.29
C ASP A 63 -38.11 -23.57 -18.18
N LEU A 64 -38.63 -24.30 -17.18
CA LEU A 64 -37.90 -24.80 -16.01
C LEU A 64 -36.82 -25.85 -16.34
N SER A 65 -36.74 -26.35 -17.58
CA SER A 65 -35.67 -27.24 -18.06
C SER A 65 -34.54 -26.48 -18.77
N GLY A 66 -34.67 -25.15 -18.93
CA GLY A 66 -33.74 -24.32 -19.69
C GLY A 66 -33.99 -24.29 -21.20
N LEU A 67 -35.07 -24.94 -21.68
CA LEU A 67 -35.47 -24.84 -23.09
C LEU A 67 -36.10 -23.47 -23.35
N CYS A 68 -35.47 -22.72 -24.26
CA CYS A 68 -35.87 -21.36 -24.61
C CYS A 68 -36.64 -21.30 -25.94
N SER A 69 -37.62 -20.40 -26.01
CA SER A 69 -38.47 -20.14 -27.16
C SER A 69 -38.66 -18.63 -27.36
N GLY A 70 -39.06 -18.21 -28.56
CA GLY A 70 -39.02 -16.78 -28.93
C GLY A 70 -37.58 -16.23 -28.90
N CYS A 71 -36.62 -17.03 -29.37
CA CYS A 71 -35.22 -16.65 -29.43
C CYS A 71 -34.89 -15.90 -30.74
N SER A 72 -34.05 -14.87 -30.61
CA SER A 72 -33.49 -14.07 -31.71
C SER A 72 -32.01 -13.81 -31.45
N VAL A 73 -31.22 -13.64 -32.51
CA VAL A 73 -29.80 -13.27 -32.38
C VAL A 73 -29.65 -11.78 -32.68
N ILE A 74 -29.11 -11.04 -31.72
CA ILE A 74 -28.76 -9.62 -31.85
C ILE A 74 -27.37 -9.54 -32.48
N SER A 75 -27.17 -8.56 -33.37
CA SER A 75 -25.96 -8.36 -34.19
C SER A 75 -25.43 -9.64 -34.89
N PRO A 76 -26.29 -10.43 -35.58
CA PRO A 76 -25.96 -11.80 -36.02
C PRO A 76 -24.87 -11.91 -37.09
N SER A 77 -24.54 -10.81 -37.78
CA SER A 77 -23.71 -10.79 -38.99
C SER A 77 -22.55 -9.80 -38.93
N ASN A 78 -22.13 -9.39 -37.72
CA ASN A 78 -21.04 -8.43 -37.55
C ASN A 78 -19.67 -9.08 -37.84
N THR A 79 -18.84 -8.37 -38.61
CA THR A 79 -17.47 -8.80 -38.94
C THR A 79 -16.49 -8.37 -37.83
N PRO A 80 -15.60 -9.25 -37.35
CA PRO A 80 -14.54 -8.88 -36.42
C PRO A 80 -13.62 -7.78 -36.97
N ILE A 81 -13.17 -6.89 -36.08
CA ILE A 81 -12.24 -5.81 -36.40
C ILE A 81 -10.81 -6.37 -36.39
N ALA A 82 -10.12 -6.30 -37.53
CA ALA A 82 -8.73 -6.77 -37.66
C ALA A 82 -7.74 -5.83 -36.94
N ALA A 83 -7.66 -5.94 -35.61
CA ALA A 83 -6.79 -5.18 -34.73
C ALA A 83 -6.54 -5.92 -33.41
N ASP A 84 -5.42 -5.63 -32.73
CA ASP A 84 -5.11 -6.18 -31.40
C ASP A 84 -5.69 -5.36 -30.24
N MET A 85 -6.04 -4.10 -30.52
CA MET A 85 -6.77 -3.21 -29.61
C MET A 85 -7.60 -2.21 -30.43
N VAL A 86 -8.83 -1.95 -30.00
CA VAL A 86 -9.70 -0.89 -30.51
C VAL A 86 -9.75 0.26 -29.50
N LEU A 87 -9.19 1.41 -29.86
CA LEU A 87 -9.27 2.64 -29.07
C LEU A 87 -10.34 3.56 -29.66
N TYR A 88 -11.45 3.75 -28.96
CA TYR A 88 -12.45 4.74 -29.33
C TYR A 88 -11.96 6.14 -28.94
N ILE A 89 -12.04 7.11 -29.85
CA ILE A 89 -11.60 8.50 -29.64
C ILE A 89 -12.78 9.44 -29.82
N ARG A 90 -13.06 10.32 -28.84
CA ARG A 90 -13.97 11.47 -28.98
C ARG A 90 -13.32 12.75 -28.45
N ALA A 91 -13.93 13.88 -28.80
CA ALA A 91 -13.65 15.16 -28.16
C ALA A 91 -14.97 15.73 -27.62
N THR A 92 -15.18 15.73 -26.31
CA THR A 92 -16.46 16.13 -25.69
C THR A 92 -16.26 16.65 -24.27
N THR A 93 -16.97 17.73 -23.91
CA THR A 93 -16.99 18.26 -22.54
C THR A 93 -17.89 17.40 -21.66
N THR A 94 -17.38 16.97 -20.51
CA THR A 94 -18.02 16.03 -19.58
C THR A 94 -17.75 16.46 -18.14
N SER A 95 -18.35 15.80 -17.14
CA SER A 95 -18.04 16.04 -15.71
C SER A 95 -16.56 15.84 -15.37
N ASN A 96 -15.87 14.96 -16.12
CA ASN A 96 -14.45 14.69 -16.01
C ASN A 96 -13.56 15.75 -16.69
N CYS A 97 -14.14 16.68 -17.48
CA CYS A 97 -13.41 17.79 -18.10
C CYS A 97 -13.41 19.04 -17.19
N SER A 98 -12.64 18.98 -16.10
CA SER A 98 -12.38 20.12 -15.22
C SER A 98 -11.21 21.00 -15.73
N PRO A 99 -11.08 22.26 -15.26
CA PRO A 99 -9.99 23.16 -15.68
C PRO A 99 -8.60 22.55 -15.43
N GLY A 100 -7.89 22.22 -16.51
CA GLY A 100 -6.56 21.60 -16.49
C GLY A 100 -6.52 20.19 -17.10
N VAL A 101 -7.65 19.49 -17.18
CA VAL A 101 -7.74 18.15 -17.77
C VAL A 101 -7.85 18.27 -19.30
N LEU A 102 -6.76 17.93 -20.01
CA LEU A 102 -6.69 18.01 -21.48
C LEU A 102 -7.38 16.83 -22.16
N ALA A 103 -7.25 15.64 -21.59
CA ALA A 103 -7.95 14.42 -21.97
C ALA A 103 -8.07 13.51 -20.74
N TYR A 104 -8.85 12.43 -20.85
CA TYR A 104 -8.82 11.29 -19.92
C TYR A 104 -9.15 9.99 -20.67
N ALA A 105 -8.62 8.85 -20.21
CA ALA A 105 -8.79 7.56 -20.87
C ALA A 105 -8.96 6.39 -19.90
N THR A 106 -9.47 5.26 -20.41
CA THR A 106 -9.62 4.01 -19.64
C THR A 106 -9.70 2.77 -20.52
N THR A 107 -9.42 1.60 -19.93
CA THR A 107 -9.72 0.29 -20.52
C THR A 107 -11.19 -0.08 -20.29
N CYS A 108 -11.88 -0.54 -21.32
CA CYS A 108 -13.30 -0.94 -21.27
C CYS A 108 -13.51 -2.46 -21.37
N GLN A 109 -12.79 -3.13 -22.28
CA GLN A 109 -12.86 -4.57 -22.48
C GLN A 109 -11.43 -5.13 -22.56
N ARG A 110 -11.29 -6.37 -22.08
CA ARG A 110 -10.05 -7.14 -22.09
C ARG A 110 -10.30 -8.50 -22.74
N ASP A 111 -9.24 -9.11 -23.26
CA ASP A 111 -9.32 -10.49 -23.75
C ASP A 111 -9.31 -11.51 -22.60
N GLN A 112 -9.34 -12.80 -22.96
CA GLN A 112 -9.29 -13.91 -22.00
C GLN A 112 -7.99 -13.99 -21.19
N TYR A 113 -6.99 -13.15 -21.44
CA TYR A 113 -5.77 -13.00 -20.64
C TYR A 113 -5.65 -11.62 -19.97
N ASP A 114 -6.78 -10.93 -19.82
CA ASP A 114 -6.91 -9.59 -19.20
C ASP A 114 -6.17 -8.44 -19.92
N ARG A 115 -5.54 -8.70 -21.07
CA ARG A 115 -4.91 -7.64 -21.86
C ARG A 115 -6.00 -6.68 -22.37
N PRO A 116 -5.81 -5.35 -22.25
CA PRO A 116 -6.70 -4.37 -22.86
C PRO A 116 -6.88 -4.59 -24.36
N THR A 117 -8.12 -4.81 -24.80
CA THR A 117 -8.48 -4.96 -26.21
C THR A 117 -9.52 -3.96 -26.69
N PHE A 118 -10.30 -3.37 -25.80
CA PHE A 118 -11.04 -2.13 -26.09
C PHE A 118 -10.79 -1.10 -24.99
N GLY A 119 -10.51 0.13 -25.40
CA GLY A 119 -10.39 1.28 -24.51
C GLY A 119 -11.01 2.53 -25.13
N MET A 120 -11.11 3.60 -24.36
CA MET A 120 -11.55 4.90 -24.87
C MET A 120 -10.65 6.03 -24.36
N ILE A 121 -10.58 7.10 -25.14
CA ILE A 121 -10.01 8.39 -24.75
C ILE A 121 -10.97 9.53 -25.12
N ASN A 122 -11.24 10.39 -24.15
CA ASN A 122 -11.99 11.62 -24.32
C ASN A 122 -11.04 12.82 -24.26
N PHE A 123 -10.95 13.55 -25.35
CA PHE A 123 -10.30 14.85 -25.42
C PHE A 123 -11.26 15.95 -24.92
N CYS A 124 -10.83 16.81 -24.00
CA CYS A 124 -11.66 17.86 -23.41
C CYS A 124 -11.56 19.16 -24.23
N PRO A 125 -12.57 19.52 -25.07
CA PRO A 125 -12.37 20.50 -26.14
C PRO A 125 -12.06 21.92 -25.65
N ALA A 126 -12.55 22.28 -24.46
CA ALA A 126 -12.37 23.61 -23.86
C ALA A 126 -10.93 23.93 -23.42
N TYR A 127 -10.05 22.92 -23.33
CA TYR A 127 -8.68 23.08 -22.81
C TYR A 127 -7.60 22.78 -23.88
N ILE A 128 -8.00 22.17 -24.99
CA ILE A 128 -7.13 21.85 -26.13
C ILE A 128 -6.91 23.10 -26.98
N ASN A 129 -5.69 23.27 -27.48
CA ASN A 129 -5.32 24.38 -28.36
C ASN A 129 -5.15 23.87 -29.81
N PRO A 130 -6.22 23.92 -30.64
CA PRO A 130 -6.19 23.43 -32.02
C PRO A 130 -5.42 24.34 -32.99
N SER A 131 -4.76 25.40 -32.52
CA SER A 131 -3.86 26.20 -33.39
C SER A 131 -2.42 25.69 -33.37
N GLN A 132 -1.98 25.05 -32.29
CA GLN A 132 -0.59 24.68 -32.05
C GLN A 132 -0.32 23.23 -32.45
N HIS A 133 0.35 23.07 -33.59
CA HIS A 133 0.62 21.76 -34.23
C HIS A 133 2.10 21.33 -34.18
N VAL A 134 2.97 22.18 -33.63
CA VAL A 134 4.40 21.95 -33.36
C VAL A 134 4.83 22.80 -32.16
N GLY A 135 5.91 22.42 -31.45
CA GLY A 135 6.43 23.16 -30.30
C GLY A 135 5.65 22.92 -29.00
N PRO A 136 5.99 23.59 -27.88
CA PRO A 136 5.76 23.03 -26.54
C PRO A 136 4.29 22.82 -26.17
N ILE A 137 3.38 23.61 -26.76
CA ILE A 137 1.93 23.44 -26.57
C ILE A 137 1.43 22.20 -27.33
N TYR A 138 1.94 21.92 -28.54
CA TYR A 138 1.70 20.65 -29.22
C TYR A 138 2.35 19.48 -28.51
N ASP A 139 3.61 19.64 -28.08
CA ASP A 139 4.39 18.57 -27.46
C ASP A 139 3.79 18.16 -26.10
N LYS A 140 3.29 19.12 -25.31
CA LYS A 140 2.50 18.85 -24.10
C LYS A 140 1.19 18.11 -24.42
N GLN A 141 0.42 18.56 -25.42
CA GLN A 141 -0.81 17.87 -25.84
C GLN A 141 -0.55 16.45 -26.36
N LEU A 142 0.57 16.25 -27.08
CA LEU A 142 1.02 14.95 -27.56
C LEU A 142 1.49 14.05 -26.41
N THR A 143 2.14 14.60 -25.38
CA THR A 143 2.50 13.89 -24.15
C THR A 143 1.25 13.42 -23.40
N VAL A 144 0.23 14.27 -23.22
CA VAL A 144 -1.05 13.83 -22.64
C VAL A 144 -1.69 12.74 -23.49
N ALA A 145 -1.73 12.92 -24.82
CA ALA A 145 -2.28 11.90 -25.72
C ALA A 145 -1.52 10.56 -25.68
N LYS A 146 -0.23 10.55 -25.29
CA LYS A 146 0.50 9.30 -25.01
C LYS A 146 0.14 8.74 -23.62
N HIS A 147 0.18 9.57 -22.57
CA HIS A 147 -0.11 9.25 -21.16
C HIS A 147 -1.48 8.60 -20.98
N GLU A 148 -2.52 9.20 -21.57
CA GLU A 148 -3.87 8.67 -21.54
C GLU A 148 -3.98 7.35 -22.32
N ILE A 149 -3.26 7.20 -23.42
CA ILE A 149 -3.21 5.90 -24.12
C ILE A 149 -2.48 4.86 -23.25
N THR A 150 -1.55 5.22 -22.36
CA THR A 150 -0.98 4.31 -21.35
C THR A 150 -2.05 3.79 -20.38
N HIS A 151 -2.97 4.64 -19.91
CA HIS A 151 -4.11 4.21 -19.09
C HIS A 151 -5.09 3.31 -19.86
N ALA A 152 -5.34 3.58 -21.15
CA ALA A 152 -6.11 2.70 -22.02
C ALA A 152 -5.42 1.36 -22.35
N LEU A 153 -4.08 1.36 -22.37
CA LEU A 153 -3.21 0.17 -22.42
C LEU A 153 -3.01 -0.49 -21.05
N GLY A 154 -3.71 -0.02 -20.02
CA GLY A 154 -3.83 -0.70 -18.73
C GLY A 154 -2.79 -0.32 -17.68
N PHE A 155 -2.15 0.84 -17.74
CA PHE A 155 -1.45 1.40 -16.58
C PHE A 155 -2.47 2.07 -15.64
N SER A 156 -2.96 1.39 -14.60
CA SER A 156 -3.82 2.00 -13.57
C SER A 156 -4.03 1.10 -12.36
N ALA A 157 -4.47 1.65 -11.22
CA ALA A 157 -4.79 0.91 -10.00
C ALA A 157 -5.82 -0.23 -10.21
N ALA A 158 -6.76 -0.07 -11.15
CA ALA A 158 -7.71 -1.11 -11.55
C ALA A 158 -7.14 -2.17 -12.51
N SER A 159 -5.93 -1.95 -13.04
CA SER A 159 -5.25 -2.81 -14.02
C SER A 159 -4.04 -3.55 -13.46
N PHE A 160 -3.35 -2.97 -12.47
CA PHE A 160 -2.30 -3.64 -11.69
C PHE A 160 -2.73 -5.03 -11.12
N PRO A 161 -3.99 -5.26 -10.69
CA PRO A 161 -4.47 -6.58 -10.24
C PRO A 161 -4.67 -7.60 -11.38
N LEU A 162 -4.52 -7.16 -12.64
CA LEU A 162 -4.81 -7.97 -13.82
C LEU A 162 -3.54 -8.45 -14.53
N MET A 163 -2.37 -7.90 -14.15
CA MET A 163 -1.04 -8.26 -14.67
C MET A 163 -0.74 -9.75 -14.49
N ARG A 164 0.13 -10.28 -15.37
CA ARG A 164 0.52 -11.68 -15.46
C ARG A 164 2.04 -11.85 -15.38
N GLU A 165 2.45 -13.00 -14.85
CA GLU A 165 3.82 -13.48 -14.93
C GLU A 165 4.17 -13.84 -16.39
N ALA A 166 5.47 -13.95 -16.71
CA ALA A 166 5.95 -14.22 -18.07
C ALA A 166 5.52 -15.58 -18.66
N ASN A 167 4.99 -16.50 -17.83
CA ASN A 167 4.38 -17.76 -18.23
C ASN A 167 2.86 -17.64 -18.52
N GLY A 168 2.29 -16.44 -18.40
CA GLY A 168 0.87 -16.15 -18.58
C GLY A 168 -0.01 -16.33 -17.33
N THR A 169 0.48 -16.75 -16.15
CA THR A 169 -0.36 -16.87 -14.95
C THR A 169 -0.63 -15.51 -14.30
N PRO A 170 -1.85 -15.19 -13.81
CA PRO A 170 -2.13 -13.94 -13.10
C PRO A 170 -1.21 -13.71 -11.89
N ARG A 171 -0.57 -12.53 -11.79
CA ARG A 171 0.21 -12.13 -10.60
C ARG A 171 -0.67 -12.00 -9.37
N THR A 172 -1.89 -11.49 -9.58
CA THR A 172 -2.95 -11.47 -8.56
C THR A 172 -3.92 -12.62 -8.82
N LEU A 173 -4.05 -13.48 -7.82
CA LEU A 173 -4.92 -14.65 -7.83
C LEU A 173 -6.40 -14.27 -8.05
N ARG A 174 -7.17 -15.17 -8.68
CA ARG A 174 -8.58 -14.94 -9.06
C ARG A 174 -9.56 -15.70 -8.16
N VAL A 175 -10.76 -15.12 -7.98
CA VAL A 175 -11.84 -15.58 -7.09
C VAL A 175 -12.21 -17.07 -7.28
N SER A 176 -12.06 -17.61 -8.48
CA SER A 176 -12.35 -19.02 -8.82
C SER A 176 -11.12 -19.79 -9.35
N GLY A 177 -9.90 -19.29 -9.12
CA GLY A 177 -8.66 -19.91 -9.60
C GLY A 177 -8.47 -19.91 -11.13
N GLY A 178 -9.38 -19.31 -11.89
CA GLY A 178 -9.34 -19.32 -13.34
C GLY A 178 -8.11 -18.62 -13.92
N LEU A 179 -7.44 -19.31 -14.86
CA LEU A 179 -6.34 -18.73 -15.64
C LEU A 179 -6.83 -17.70 -16.67
N PHE A 180 -8.14 -17.52 -16.85
CA PHE A 180 -8.73 -16.64 -17.86
C PHE A 180 -9.45 -15.42 -17.25
N GLY A 181 -9.33 -14.26 -17.92
CA GLY A 181 -9.76 -12.94 -17.45
C GLY A 181 -11.27 -12.72 -17.26
N ARG A 182 -12.11 -13.72 -17.56
CA ARG A 182 -13.52 -13.74 -17.13
C ARG A 182 -13.68 -14.00 -15.62
N THR A 183 -12.59 -14.23 -14.89
CA THR A 183 -12.58 -14.47 -13.44
C THR A 183 -11.96 -13.28 -12.70
N LYS A 184 -12.70 -12.72 -11.74
CA LYS A 184 -12.34 -11.47 -11.05
C LYS A 184 -11.12 -11.66 -10.13
N PRO A 185 -10.21 -10.67 -9.99
CA PRO A 185 -9.22 -10.63 -8.92
C PRO A 185 -9.86 -10.30 -7.57
N MET A 186 -9.15 -10.62 -6.51
CA MET A 186 -9.68 -10.63 -5.15
C MET A 186 -9.42 -9.25 -4.45
N PRO A 187 -10.45 -8.48 -4.00
CA PRO A 187 -10.41 -7.03 -3.59
C PRO A 187 -9.57 -6.55 -2.38
N GLY A 188 -10.07 -5.65 -1.49
CA GLY A 188 -9.24 -4.86 -0.56
C GLY A 188 -9.83 -4.04 0.64
N ILE A 189 -9.01 -3.22 1.38
CA ILE A 189 -9.24 -2.21 2.48
C ILE A 189 -8.00 -1.24 2.87
N CYS A 190 -8.00 0.12 2.87
CA CYS A 190 -6.82 1.06 2.94
C CYS A 190 -6.94 2.29 3.91
N ASN A 191 -5.93 2.60 4.75
CA ASN A 191 -5.86 2.97 6.22
C ASN A 191 -6.78 4.02 6.92
N GLY A 192 -7.58 3.68 7.97
CA GLY A 192 -8.19 4.40 9.17
C GLY A 192 -9.74 4.68 9.52
N ALA A 193 -10.83 4.13 8.92
CA ALA A 193 -12.31 4.24 9.18
C ALA A 193 -13.18 3.33 8.26
N MET A 194 -14.21 2.56 8.67
CA MET A 194 -14.95 1.72 7.69
C MET A 194 -15.44 2.50 6.46
N VAL A 195 -15.67 1.88 5.31
CA VAL A 195 -16.59 2.50 4.34
C VAL A 195 -17.13 1.49 3.38
N GLU A 196 -18.33 1.78 2.89
CA GLU A 196 -19.22 0.73 2.49
C GLU A 196 -19.89 0.90 1.10
N SER A 197 -19.24 1.53 0.11
CA SER A 197 -19.51 1.46 -1.35
C SER A 197 -18.64 0.43 -2.09
N ILE A 198 -19.18 -0.21 -3.12
CA ILE A 198 -18.48 -1.21 -3.96
C ILE A 198 -17.31 -0.62 -4.75
N SER A 199 -16.16 -1.32 -4.80
CA SER A 199 -15.55 -1.88 -6.04
C SER A 199 -14.02 -1.73 -6.22
N THR A 200 -13.21 -2.66 -5.69
CA THR A 200 -11.74 -2.53 -5.77
C THR A 200 -10.94 -3.84 -5.68
N SER A 201 -10.93 -4.61 -6.77
CA SER A 201 -9.83 -5.58 -7.01
C SER A 201 -8.47 -4.89 -6.87
N PHE A 202 -7.53 -5.48 -6.12
CA PHE A 202 -6.26 -4.85 -5.78
C PHE A 202 -5.06 -5.78 -6.01
N PRO A 203 -3.85 -5.28 -6.26
CA PRO A 203 -2.75 -6.11 -6.69
C PRO A 203 -2.21 -6.98 -5.57
N GLY A 204 -1.89 -8.23 -5.89
CA GLY A 204 -1.08 -9.07 -5.02
C GLY A 204 0.31 -8.44 -4.84
N ASN A 205 0.89 -8.64 -3.66
CA ASN A 205 2.12 -7.96 -3.24
C ASN A 205 3.40 -8.29 -4.04
N SER A 206 3.33 -9.24 -4.99
CA SER A 206 4.35 -9.43 -6.04
C SER A 206 4.29 -8.35 -7.13
N THR A 207 3.28 -7.48 -7.07
CA THR A 207 3.06 -6.34 -7.96
C THR A 207 3.25 -5.02 -7.21
N ILE A 208 2.57 -4.80 -6.07
CA ILE A 208 2.65 -3.54 -5.29
C ILE A 208 2.73 -3.80 -3.78
N ILE A 209 3.61 -3.08 -3.09
CA ILE A 209 3.72 -3.02 -1.62
C ILE A 209 3.50 -1.58 -1.14
N TYR A 210 3.53 -1.34 0.18
CA TYR A 210 3.49 0.01 0.76
C TYR A 210 4.73 0.27 1.63
N ARG A 211 5.19 1.53 1.69
CA ARG A 211 6.49 1.88 2.28
C ARG A 211 6.45 3.18 3.11
N PHE A 212 7.12 3.12 4.26
CA PHE A 212 7.26 4.24 5.18
C PHE A 212 8.49 5.06 4.83
N GLN A 213 8.26 6.02 3.95
CA GLN A 213 9.19 7.06 3.54
C GLN A 213 8.29 8.28 3.40
N ARG A 214 8.62 9.43 4.02
CA ARG A 214 7.97 10.74 3.74
C ARG A 214 6.57 11.00 4.34
N GLY A 215 6.36 11.52 5.56
CA GLY A 215 5.05 12.11 6.03
C GLY A 215 3.62 11.47 5.87
N HIS A 216 3.32 10.44 5.06
CA HIS A 216 1.94 9.98 4.71
C HIS A 216 1.87 8.42 4.58
N TYR A 217 1.35 7.85 3.48
CA TYR A 217 1.83 6.55 2.95
C TYR A 217 2.20 6.57 1.47
N VAL A 218 3.19 5.75 1.10
CA VAL A 218 3.63 5.59 -0.28
C VAL A 218 3.33 4.16 -0.74
N ALA A 219 2.68 4.00 -1.89
CA ALA A 219 2.58 2.72 -2.58
C ALA A 219 3.79 2.53 -3.50
N THR A 220 4.27 1.30 -3.70
CA THR A 220 5.50 1.04 -4.47
C THR A 220 5.35 -0.23 -5.31
N MET A 221 5.57 -0.12 -6.62
CA MET A 221 5.48 -1.24 -7.56
C MET A 221 6.79 -2.02 -7.65
N VAL A 222 6.74 -3.30 -7.30
CA VAL A 222 7.89 -4.19 -7.03
C VAL A 222 8.10 -5.25 -8.11
N THR A 223 7.56 -5.06 -9.31
CA THR A 223 7.65 -6.07 -10.36
C THR A 223 9.08 -6.22 -10.92
N PRO A 224 9.46 -7.39 -11.48
CA PRO A 224 10.87 -7.73 -11.73
C PRO A 224 11.67 -6.80 -12.66
N ALA A 225 11.08 -6.30 -13.75
CA ALA A 225 11.76 -5.35 -14.64
C ALA A 225 11.75 -3.94 -14.06
N VAL A 226 10.61 -3.49 -13.51
CA VAL A 226 10.45 -2.17 -12.86
C VAL A 226 11.48 -1.97 -11.74
N SER A 227 11.64 -2.98 -10.88
CA SER A 227 12.57 -2.93 -9.74
C SER A 227 14.02 -2.82 -10.21
N ARG A 228 14.41 -3.58 -11.23
CA ARG A 228 15.76 -3.51 -11.81
C ARG A 228 16.04 -2.16 -12.48
N TYR A 229 15.03 -1.55 -13.12
CA TYR A 229 15.17 -0.20 -13.67
C TYR A 229 15.53 0.79 -12.55
N VAL A 230 14.70 0.91 -11.51
CA VAL A 230 14.93 1.91 -10.45
C VAL A 230 16.20 1.64 -9.65
N GLN A 231 16.55 0.38 -9.43
CA GLN A 231 17.81 0.00 -8.76
C GLN A 231 19.03 0.50 -9.54
N ALA A 232 19.05 0.33 -10.87
CA ALA A 232 20.13 0.82 -11.71
C ALA A 232 20.05 2.35 -11.96
N TYR A 233 18.84 2.93 -11.98
CA TYR A 233 18.61 4.33 -12.33
C TYR A 233 18.92 5.30 -11.17
N PHE A 234 18.46 5.02 -9.96
CA PHE A 234 18.89 5.81 -8.79
C PHE A 234 20.29 5.41 -8.30
N ASN A 235 20.87 4.34 -8.85
CA ASN A 235 22.06 3.65 -8.31
C ASN A 235 21.85 3.22 -6.85
N CYS A 236 20.75 2.48 -6.62
CA CYS A 236 20.33 1.97 -5.33
C CYS A 236 19.84 0.51 -5.43
N SER A 237 20.72 -0.46 -5.21
CA SER A 237 20.36 -1.89 -5.26
C SER A 237 19.36 -2.36 -4.19
N THR A 238 19.11 -1.56 -3.15
CA THR A 238 18.14 -1.87 -2.07
C THR A 238 16.75 -1.29 -2.30
N LEU A 239 16.50 -0.57 -3.41
CA LEU A 239 15.15 -0.15 -3.76
C LEU A 239 14.30 -1.39 -4.11
N PRO A 240 13.16 -1.62 -3.44
CA PRO A 240 12.33 -2.79 -3.73
C PRO A 240 11.46 -2.60 -4.98
N GLY A 241 11.31 -1.38 -5.49
CA GLY A 241 10.39 -1.03 -6.56
C GLY A 241 10.26 0.47 -6.79
N ALA A 242 9.40 0.87 -7.72
CA ALA A 242 9.13 2.26 -8.07
C ALA A 242 7.91 2.81 -7.33
N ASP A 243 8.07 3.92 -6.61
CA ASP A 243 6.96 4.55 -5.86
C ASP A 243 5.87 5.11 -6.79
N LEU A 244 4.63 5.01 -6.34
CA LEU A 244 3.41 5.48 -6.96
C LEU A 244 2.81 6.61 -6.14
N GLU A 245 2.14 7.54 -6.82
CA GLU A 245 1.65 8.78 -6.25
C GLU A 245 0.74 8.57 -5.03
N ASN A 246 1.05 9.31 -3.97
CA ASN A 246 0.46 9.26 -2.64
C ASN A 246 -0.64 10.31 -2.43
N ASN A 247 -0.60 11.45 -3.12
CA ASN A 247 -1.61 12.51 -3.00
C ASN A 247 -2.76 12.34 -3.99
N ASP A 248 -2.60 11.49 -5.02
CA ASP A 248 -3.71 11.01 -5.86
C ASP A 248 -4.82 10.54 -4.92
N PRO A 249 -6.11 10.94 -5.12
CA PRO A 249 -7.13 10.59 -4.15
C PRO A 249 -7.56 9.13 -4.26
N ALA A 250 -6.61 8.23 -4.49
CA ALA A 250 -6.73 6.79 -4.65
C ALA A 250 -5.86 6.05 -3.61
N CYS A 251 -6.16 4.80 -3.26
CA CYS A 251 -5.33 4.05 -2.30
C CYS A 251 -3.99 3.64 -2.88
N ILE A 252 -3.99 3.25 -4.17
CA ILE A 252 -2.79 3.22 -5.00
C ILE A 252 -3.00 4.33 -6.04
N GLY A 253 -2.09 5.30 -6.13
CA GLY A 253 -2.08 6.26 -7.23
C GLY A 253 -1.95 5.55 -8.58
N SER A 254 -2.64 6.03 -9.61
CA SER A 254 -2.53 5.45 -10.97
C SER A 254 -1.33 6.01 -11.76
N HIS A 255 -0.38 6.61 -11.05
CA HIS A 255 0.74 7.40 -11.56
C HIS A 255 2.00 7.08 -10.77
N TRP A 256 3.18 7.22 -11.38
CA TRP A 256 4.45 7.27 -10.65
C TRP A 256 4.48 8.50 -9.73
N GLU A 257 5.07 8.35 -8.54
CA GLU A 257 5.31 9.43 -7.57
C GLU A 257 5.94 10.65 -8.25
N GLU A 258 5.23 11.80 -8.27
CA GLU A 258 5.69 13.01 -8.96
C GLU A 258 7.08 13.42 -8.44
N ARG A 259 7.23 13.42 -7.12
CA ARG A 259 8.46 13.86 -6.45
C ARG A 259 9.70 13.08 -6.83
N LEU A 260 9.57 11.84 -7.31
CA LEU A 260 10.68 10.93 -7.63
C LEU A 260 10.92 10.72 -9.11
N PHE A 261 9.88 10.80 -9.92
CA PHE A 261 9.97 10.39 -11.32
C PHE A 261 9.77 11.55 -12.30
N SER A 262 9.20 12.69 -11.89
CA SER A 262 9.05 13.87 -12.76
C SER A 262 10.34 14.17 -13.53
N PRO A 263 10.35 14.44 -14.84
CA PRO A 263 9.22 14.51 -15.74
C PRO A 263 9.01 13.16 -16.48
N GLU A 264 8.81 12.04 -15.78
CA GLU A 264 8.30 10.80 -16.40
C GLU A 264 6.89 11.04 -16.94
N SER A 265 6.57 10.45 -18.09
CA SER A 265 5.28 10.68 -18.72
C SER A 265 4.09 10.07 -17.97
N MET A 266 4.30 9.17 -17.00
CA MET A 266 3.25 8.62 -16.15
C MET A 266 3.27 9.15 -14.70
N SER A 267 3.95 10.27 -14.43
CA SER A 267 3.72 11.04 -13.20
C SER A 267 2.50 11.98 -13.36
N PRO A 268 1.85 12.43 -12.27
CA PRO A 268 0.58 13.16 -12.34
C PRO A 268 0.70 14.62 -12.79
N VAL A 269 1.91 15.21 -12.87
CA VAL A 269 2.08 16.63 -13.27
C VAL A 269 2.84 16.77 -14.59
N LEU A 270 2.23 17.50 -15.51
CA LEU A 270 2.76 17.77 -16.85
C LEU A 270 3.62 19.04 -16.87
N ASN A 271 4.94 18.85 -16.95
CA ASN A 271 5.93 19.91 -17.01
C ASN A 271 5.86 20.75 -18.30
N TYR A 272 6.46 21.94 -18.27
CA TYR A 272 6.40 22.90 -19.36
C TYR A 272 7.09 22.40 -20.65
N ASN A 273 8.24 21.75 -20.51
CA ASN A 273 9.02 21.16 -21.61
C ASN A 273 8.55 19.75 -22.01
N GLY A 274 7.35 19.34 -21.57
CA GLY A 274 6.86 17.97 -21.69
C GLY A 274 7.46 17.01 -20.65
N ASN A 275 6.88 15.82 -20.62
CA ASN A 275 7.38 14.67 -19.87
C ASN A 275 7.83 13.58 -20.88
N ILE A 276 8.71 12.67 -20.45
CA ILE A 276 9.37 11.66 -21.31
C ILE A 276 9.03 10.23 -20.88
N PHE A 277 8.98 9.28 -21.80
CA PHE A 277 8.75 7.87 -21.46
C PHE A 277 10.08 7.15 -21.26
N THR A 278 10.40 6.85 -20.01
CA THR A 278 11.64 6.18 -19.63
C THR A 278 11.50 4.65 -19.70
N ALA A 279 12.60 3.93 -19.50
CA ALA A 279 12.53 2.47 -19.42
C ALA A 279 11.73 1.97 -18.20
N LEU A 280 11.39 2.83 -17.22
CA LEU A 280 10.46 2.50 -16.13
C LEU A 280 9.08 2.07 -16.65
N THR A 281 8.44 2.92 -17.47
CA THR A 281 7.10 2.67 -18.00
C THR A 281 7.12 1.56 -19.07
N LEU A 282 8.23 1.35 -19.76
CA LEU A 282 8.40 0.17 -20.64
C LEU A 282 8.61 -1.13 -19.84
N ALA A 283 9.34 -1.07 -18.71
CA ALA A 283 9.52 -2.21 -17.81
C ALA A 283 8.22 -2.61 -17.13
N TYR A 284 7.36 -1.64 -16.78
CA TYR A 284 5.98 -1.91 -16.39
C TYR A 284 5.28 -2.79 -17.43
N PHE A 285 5.34 -2.40 -18.71
CA PHE A 285 4.67 -3.14 -19.78
C PHE A 285 5.22 -4.55 -20.00
N GLU A 286 6.53 -4.80 -19.85
CA GLU A 286 7.06 -6.18 -19.80
C GLU A 286 6.47 -6.96 -18.62
N ASP A 287 6.47 -6.33 -17.44
CA ASP A 287 5.96 -6.95 -16.21
C ASP A 287 4.44 -7.18 -16.20
N THR A 288 3.66 -6.54 -17.09
CA THR A 288 2.24 -6.88 -17.26
C THR A 288 2.01 -8.29 -17.81
N GLY A 289 2.98 -8.88 -18.51
CA GLY A 289 2.78 -10.12 -19.28
C GLY A 289 1.86 -9.97 -20.50
N TRP A 290 1.41 -8.76 -20.84
CA TRP A 290 0.55 -8.47 -21.99
C TRP A 290 1.32 -7.96 -23.22
N TYR A 291 2.49 -7.34 -22.99
CA TYR A 291 3.29 -6.65 -23.99
C TYR A 291 4.77 -7.04 -23.86
N GLN A 292 5.50 -6.99 -24.98
CA GLN A 292 6.97 -7.04 -24.99
C GLN A 292 7.49 -5.67 -25.42
N PRO A 293 8.22 -4.93 -24.57
CA PRO A 293 8.70 -3.60 -24.92
C PRO A 293 9.91 -3.64 -25.83
N ASN A 294 10.04 -2.59 -26.65
CA ASN A 294 11.29 -2.23 -27.30
C ASN A 294 11.99 -1.14 -26.47
N TYR A 295 12.96 -1.53 -25.63
CA TYR A 295 13.74 -0.58 -24.83
C TYR A 295 14.60 0.39 -25.65
N SER A 296 14.75 0.22 -26.98
CA SER A 296 15.36 1.26 -27.83
C SER A 296 14.51 2.53 -27.94
N MET A 297 13.24 2.46 -27.54
CA MET A 297 12.29 3.59 -27.49
C MET A 297 12.27 4.32 -26.13
N ALA A 298 13.09 3.87 -25.17
CA ALA A 298 13.19 4.47 -23.84
C ALA A 298 14.00 5.78 -23.87
N GLU A 299 13.37 6.86 -23.46
CA GLU A 299 14.02 8.16 -23.28
C GLU A 299 14.82 8.17 -21.97
N GLN A 300 16.03 8.74 -21.98
CA GLN A 300 16.93 8.71 -20.82
C GLN A 300 16.64 9.90 -19.88
N GLY A 301 16.04 9.60 -18.72
CA GLY A 301 15.87 10.56 -17.65
C GLY A 301 17.20 11.00 -17.03
N SER A 302 17.18 12.17 -16.38
CA SER A 302 18.29 12.70 -15.56
C SER A 302 17.89 13.00 -14.11
N TYR A 303 16.59 13.08 -13.84
CA TYR A 303 16.02 13.36 -12.51
C TYR A 303 16.21 12.15 -11.60
N GLY A 304 16.86 12.35 -10.45
CA GLY A 304 17.23 11.23 -9.56
C GLY A 304 18.37 10.34 -10.05
N LEU A 305 18.87 10.53 -11.28
CA LEU A 305 19.84 9.63 -11.90
C LEU A 305 21.15 9.58 -11.10
N ASN A 306 21.46 8.40 -10.57
CA ASN A 306 22.58 8.11 -9.66
C ASN A 306 22.58 8.93 -8.35
N LYS A 307 21.44 9.48 -7.93
CA LYS A 307 21.32 10.32 -6.72
C LYS A 307 21.09 9.50 -5.44
N GLY A 308 21.14 8.17 -5.52
CA GLY A 308 21.22 7.21 -4.41
C GLY A 308 19.88 6.67 -3.88
N CYS A 309 19.96 5.82 -2.86
CA CYS A 309 18.83 5.28 -2.10
C CYS A 309 18.01 6.26 -1.25
N GLU A 310 18.63 7.02 -0.34
CA GLU A 310 19.04 8.39 -0.68
C GLU A 310 17.93 9.06 -1.54
N PHE A 311 18.04 9.35 -2.84
CA PHE A 311 17.03 10.14 -3.61
C PHE A 311 15.57 9.64 -3.57
N THR A 312 15.25 8.50 -2.94
CA THR A 312 13.85 8.10 -2.70
C THR A 312 13.29 8.43 -1.30
N ALA A 313 14.12 8.39 -0.25
CA ALA A 313 13.68 7.98 1.09
C ALA A 313 13.19 9.10 2.02
N GLU A 314 13.90 10.21 2.05
CA GLU A 314 13.47 11.46 2.67
C GLU A 314 12.60 12.23 1.63
N LYS A 315 12.36 13.55 1.73
CA LYS A 315 11.65 14.34 0.68
C LYS A 315 12.60 15.45 0.12
N CYS A 316 12.18 16.61 -0.37
CA CYS A 316 13.06 17.72 -0.85
C CYS A 316 13.72 18.89 0.04
N ILE A 317 13.25 19.32 1.26
CA ILE A 317 13.62 20.25 2.42
C ILE A 317 13.12 19.90 3.86
N VAL A 318 13.91 19.58 4.86
CA VAL A 318 15.33 19.72 5.04
C VAL A 318 15.86 21.14 4.77
N ASN A 319 15.77 22.06 5.72
CA ASN A 319 16.53 23.32 5.81
C ASN A 319 17.31 23.88 4.55
N ASN A 320 16.70 24.76 3.71
CA ASN A 320 17.21 25.57 2.53
C ASN A 320 18.44 24.99 1.85
N THR A 321 18.40 23.69 1.73
CA THR A 321 19.25 22.97 0.84
C THR A 321 18.23 22.08 0.19
N ALA A 322 17.99 22.29 -1.09
CA ALA A 322 17.23 21.29 -1.81
C ALA A 322 18.12 20.05 -1.90
N LEU A 323 17.52 18.85 -1.99
CA LEU A 323 18.30 17.63 -2.21
C LEU A 323 19.36 17.83 -3.25
N ASP A 324 18.79 18.04 -4.40
CA ASP A 324 19.43 18.21 -5.63
C ASP A 324 18.95 19.59 -5.99
N ASN A 325 19.81 20.58 -5.78
CA ASN A 325 19.48 21.98 -6.06
C ASN A 325 19.24 22.18 -7.58
N GLU A 326 19.53 21.16 -8.40
CA GLU A 326 19.18 21.04 -9.82
C GLU A 326 17.71 20.58 -10.05
N VAL A 327 17.03 20.06 -9.01
CA VAL A 327 15.67 19.47 -9.05
C VAL A 327 14.69 20.23 -8.15
N PHE A 328 15.06 20.51 -6.92
CA PHE A 328 14.24 21.24 -5.95
C PHE A 328 14.90 22.57 -5.56
N CYS A 329 14.16 23.46 -4.89
CA CYS A 329 14.58 24.86 -4.79
C CYS A 329 14.25 25.54 -3.45
N THR A 330 15.12 26.44 -3.02
CA THR A 330 15.06 26.98 -1.66
C THR A 330 14.76 28.47 -1.61
N SER A 331 15.18 29.18 -2.66
CA SER A 331 15.18 30.62 -2.81
C SER A 331 14.72 30.97 -4.23
N SER A 332 14.20 32.17 -4.44
CA SER A 332 13.65 32.64 -5.72
C SER A 332 14.70 32.99 -6.79
N ASN A 333 15.91 32.45 -6.68
CA ASN A 333 16.99 32.69 -7.63
C ASN A 333 16.73 31.95 -8.96
N GLU A 334 17.01 32.61 -10.09
CA GLU A 334 17.02 31.97 -11.40
C GLU A 334 18.14 30.91 -11.47
N GLN A 335 17.83 29.73 -11.98
CA GLN A 335 18.81 28.70 -12.33
C GLN A 335 18.42 27.93 -13.59
N CYS A 336 19.06 26.80 -13.87
CA CYS A 336 18.70 25.92 -15.00
C CYS A 336 17.77 24.80 -14.57
N SER A 337 16.89 24.39 -15.48
CA SER A 337 16.22 23.08 -15.41
C SER A 337 17.25 21.96 -15.56
N LEU A 338 17.02 20.83 -14.88
CA LEU A 338 17.93 19.69 -14.86
C LEU A 338 18.30 19.14 -16.25
N ASN A 339 17.33 19.07 -17.17
CA ASN A 339 17.54 18.62 -18.55
C ASN A 339 18.29 19.65 -19.43
N LEU A 340 18.62 20.81 -18.84
CA LEU A 340 19.29 21.96 -19.43
C LEU A 340 18.49 22.62 -20.57
N LEU A 341 17.18 22.37 -20.70
CA LEU A 341 16.39 22.90 -21.82
C LEU A 341 15.81 24.30 -21.56
N SER A 342 15.75 24.74 -20.31
CA SER A 342 15.20 26.06 -19.94
C SER A 342 15.89 26.69 -18.73
N ARG A 343 15.80 28.04 -18.65
CA ARG A 343 15.95 28.79 -17.39
C ARG A 343 14.72 28.55 -16.51
N SER A 344 14.94 28.51 -15.19
CA SER A 344 13.98 28.04 -14.20
C SER A 344 13.93 28.92 -12.94
N TYR A 345 12.82 28.81 -12.21
CA TYR A 345 12.56 29.48 -10.93
C TYR A 345 12.15 28.48 -9.84
N CYS A 346 11.90 29.00 -8.65
CA CYS A 346 11.48 28.21 -7.50
C CYS A 346 9.99 28.34 -7.17
N THR A 347 9.27 27.24 -6.97
CA THR A 347 7.82 27.24 -6.68
C THR A 347 7.45 27.43 -5.19
N ARG A 348 8.35 27.97 -4.36
CA ARG A 348 8.06 28.38 -2.97
C ARG A 348 6.92 29.40 -2.92
N ALA A 349 5.97 29.21 -2.01
CA ALA A 349 4.88 30.13 -1.71
C ALA A 349 4.52 30.14 -0.21
N ASN A 350 3.88 31.21 0.24
CA ASN A 350 3.34 31.36 1.60
C ASN A 350 1.82 31.41 1.50
N LEU A 351 1.13 30.42 2.09
CA LEU A 351 -0.27 30.08 1.82
C LEU A 351 -1.26 30.70 2.82
N SER A 352 -2.54 30.74 2.48
CA SER A 352 -3.60 31.36 3.30
C SER A 352 -4.02 30.54 4.53
N ALA A 353 -3.57 29.29 4.65
CA ALA A 353 -3.76 28.42 5.80
C ALA A 353 -2.49 27.61 6.04
N SER A 354 -2.28 27.15 7.29
CA SER A 354 -1.19 26.22 7.59
C SER A 354 -1.33 24.95 6.74
N LEU A 355 -0.21 24.48 6.23
CA LEU A 355 -0.14 23.16 5.60
C LEU A 355 -0.35 22.07 6.68
N PRO A 356 -0.77 20.84 6.30
CA PRO A 356 -0.80 19.70 7.22
C PRO A 356 0.54 19.54 7.94
N LEU A 357 0.61 19.05 9.19
CA LEU A 357 1.89 18.95 9.93
C LEU A 357 2.94 18.02 9.28
N ILE A 358 2.56 17.32 8.21
CA ILE A 358 3.45 16.51 7.37
C ILE A 358 3.97 17.27 6.14
N TYR A 359 3.40 18.45 5.84
CA TYR A 359 3.48 19.23 4.60
C TYR A 359 3.83 20.75 4.72
N GLN A 360 4.12 21.31 5.90
CA GLN A 360 4.58 22.71 6.14
C GLN A 360 6.11 22.81 6.09
N TYR A 361 6.75 23.70 5.32
CA TYR A 361 8.17 23.45 5.02
C TYR A 361 9.16 24.60 5.15
N TYR A 362 8.76 25.61 5.88
CA TYR A 362 9.65 26.66 6.37
C TYR A 362 9.14 26.94 7.79
N SER A 363 9.91 27.61 8.65
CA SER A 363 9.49 27.83 10.05
C SER A 363 8.11 28.52 10.22
N THR A 364 7.59 29.15 9.16
CA THR A 364 6.18 29.57 9.03
C THR A 364 5.29 28.38 8.61
N PRO A 365 4.29 27.94 9.41
CA PRO A 365 3.45 26.76 9.13
C PRO A 365 2.67 26.73 7.81
N ASN A 366 2.63 27.83 7.07
CA ASN A 366 1.94 28.00 5.80
C ASN A 366 2.88 28.23 4.61
N ASP A 367 4.19 28.30 4.85
CA ASP A 367 5.23 28.48 3.83
C ASP A 367 5.67 27.08 3.38
N GLY A 368 5.81 26.89 2.06
CA GLY A 368 5.96 25.58 1.43
C GLY A 368 6.08 25.72 -0.09
N GLY A 369 5.82 24.65 -0.83
CA GLY A 369 5.29 24.78 -2.20
C GLY A 369 3.76 24.87 -2.15
N SER A 370 3.11 24.93 -3.30
CA SER A 370 1.64 25.03 -3.39
C SER A 370 0.93 23.80 -3.96
N ASN A 371 1.66 22.85 -4.55
CA ASN A 371 1.11 21.68 -5.23
C ASN A 371 1.34 20.40 -4.43
N ALA A 372 0.28 19.70 -4.03
CA ALA A 372 0.38 18.52 -3.16
C ALA A 372 1.21 17.37 -3.76
N PHE A 373 1.03 17.04 -5.04
CA PHE A 373 1.59 15.82 -5.67
C PHE A 373 3.09 15.57 -5.46
N PRO A 374 4.02 16.52 -5.73
CA PRO A 374 5.43 16.33 -5.39
C PRO A 374 5.67 16.51 -3.88
N ASP A 375 4.86 15.91 -3.01
CA ASP A 375 4.78 16.22 -1.58
C ASP A 375 4.88 17.72 -1.28
N TYR A 376 4.08 18.60 -1.89
CA TYR A 376 4.22 20.06 -1.67
C TYR A 376 5.60 20.67 -2.00
N CYS A 377 6.54 19.98 -2.68
CA CYS A 377 7.88 20.49 -2.97
C CYS A 377 7.86 21.86 -3.69
N PRO A 378 8.63 22.84 -3.19
CA PRO A 378 9.29 23.83 -4.02
C PRO A 378 10.20 23.17 -5.08
N MET A 379 9.75 23.11 -6.34
CA MET A 379 10.44 22.51 -7.48
C MET A 379 11.25 23.55 -8.27
N VAL A 380 12.29 23.09 -8.98
CA VAL A 380 12.98 23.87 -10.03
C VAL A 380 12.18 23.82 -11.32
N THR A 381 11.21 24.72 -11.45
CA THR A 381 10.28 24.74 -12.58
C THR A 381 10.77 25.67 -13.69
N GLY A 382 10.77 25.22 -14.93
CA GLY A 382 11.11 26.04 -16.11
C GLY A 382 10.21 27.27 -16.24
N TYR A 383 10.79 28.43 -16.52
CA TYR A 383 10.02 29.62 -16.91
C TYR A 383 9.35 29.38 -18.27
N LEU A 384 8.10 29.85 -18.42
CA LEU A 384 7.37 29.85 -19.69
C LEU A 384 8.06 30.66 -20.82
N ASN A 385 9.03 31.52 -20.45
CA ASN A 385 9.90 32.28 -21.34
C ASN A 385 11.39 32.01 -21.05
N GLY A 386 11.71 30.84 -20.50
CA GLY A 386 13.07 30.40 -20.18
C GLY A 386 13.66 29.39 -21.17
N ASP A 387 12.84 28.76 -22.00
CA ASP A 387 13.24 27.66 -22.89
C ASP A 387 14.28 28.10 -23.93
N CYS A 388 15.43 27.41 -23.91
CA CYS A 388 16.62 27.67 -24.70
C CYS A 388 16.45 27.41 -26.20
N ALA A 389 15.47 26.60 -26.62
CA ALA A 389 15.23 26.31 -28.03
C ALA A 389 14.56 27.48 -28.78
N PHE A 390 13.81 28.34 -28.08
CA PHE A 390 12.99 29.37 -28.71
C PHE A 390 13.68 30.73 -28.71
N THR A 391 14.06 31.21 -29.90
CA THR A 391 14.77 32.49 -30.11
C THR A 391 14.03 33.71 -29.59
N VAL A 392 12.71 33.66 -29.41
CA VAL A 392 11.90 34.72 -28.81
C VAL A 392 12.18 34.94 -27.31
N ASN A 393 12.81 33.97 -26.63
CA ASN A 393 13.21 34.08 -25.22
C ASN A 393 14.57 34.76 -25.01
N LEU A 394 15.27 35.14 -26.09
CA LEU A 394 16.57 35.81 -26.07
C LEU A 394 16.44 37.26 -25.57
N LEU A 395 17.10 37.58 -24.46
CA LEU A 395 17.18 38.94 -23.92
C LEU A 395 18.13 39.80 -24.76
N ASN A 396 17.58 40.55 -25.72
CA ASN A 396 18.31 41.57 -26.48
C ASN A 396 18.22 42.93 -25.79
N LEU A 397 19.30 43.73 -25.82
CA LEU A 397 19.23 45.13 -25.39
C LEU A 397 18.51 45.98 -26.46
N PRO A 398 17.85 47.11 -26.12
CA PRO A 398 16.96 47.85 -27.02
C PRO A 398 17.58 48.44 -28.30
N SER A 399 18.88 48.28 -28.52
CA SER A 399 19.63 48.82 -29.66
C SER A 399 20.71 47.87 -30.20
N THR A 400 20.77 46.60 -29.77
CA THR A 400 21.82 45.65 -30.21
C THR A 400 21.29 44.24 -30.46
N THR A 401 21.79 43.59 -31.51
CA THR A 401 21.57 42.15 -31.82
C THR A 401 22.39 41.18 -30.96
N ILE A 402 22.89 41.65 -29.82
CA ILE A 402 23.86 40.95 -28.96
C ILE A 402 23.26 40.82 -27.56
N SER A 403 23.26 39.59 -27.02
CA SER A 403 22.88 39.36 -25.62
C SER A 403 23.92 39.96 -24.67
N PRO A 404 23.51 40.68 -23.60
CA PRO A 404 24.44 41.18 -22.58
C PRO A 404 25.18 40.06 -21.83
N LEU A 405 24.66 38.84 -21.90
CA LEU A 405 25.20 37.63 -21.26
C LEU A 405 25.93 36.71 -22.26
N GLY A 406 25.97 37.07 -23.55
CA GLY A 406 26.52 36.24 -24.63
C GLY A 406 25.66 35.02 -25.01
N GLU A 407 24.40 34.99 -24.57
CA GLU A 407 23.45 33.89 -24.86
C GLU A 407 23.15 33.77 -26.36
N MET A 408 22.90 32.54 -26.81
CA MET A 408 22.25 32.26 -28.10
C MET A 408 21.19 31.17 -27.91
N TYR A 409 20.00 31.39 -28.45
CA TYR A 409 18.85 30.49 -28.35
C TYR A 409 18.65 29.72 -29.66
N GLY A 410 18.19 28.48 -29.60
CA GLY A 410 18.05 27.54 -30.73
C GLY A 410 18.11 26.08 -30.29
N SER A 411 17.81 25.13 -31.18
CA SER A 411 17.63 23.71 -30.83
C SER A 411 18.88 22.97 -30.31
N GLN A 412 20.07 23.55 -30.46
CA GLN A 412 21.33 23.04 -29.87
C GLN A 412 21.70 23.77 -28.55
N SER A 413 20.92 24.77 -28.16
CA SER A 413 21.19 25.62 -27.00
C SER A 413 20.69 24.96 -25.73
N LYS A 414 21.57 24.91 -24.72
CA LYS A 414 21.27 24.41 -23.38
C LYS A 414 21.63 25.45 -22.34
N CYS A 415 20.94 25.40 -21.21
CA CYS A 415 21.13 26.29 -20.08
C CYS A 415 22.42 25.93 -19.32
N VAL A 416 23.14 26.96 -18.85
CA VAL A 416 24.21 26.84 -17.85
C VAL A 416 24.06 27.93 -16.79
N MET A 417 24.64 27.68 -15.61
CA MET A 417 24.83 28.73 -14.61
C MET A 417 25.93 29.68 -15.08
N THR A 418 25.63 30.97 -15.11
CA THR A 418 26.47 31.99 -15.74
C THR A 418 26.39 33.32 -15.01
N THR A 419 27.56 33.85 -14.65
CA THR A 419 27.72 35.25 -14.22
C THR A 419 28.29 36.12 -15.32
N LEU A 420 28.43 35.58 -16.56
CA LEU A 420 29.00 36.30 -17.68
C LEU A 420 28.25 37.61 -17.94
N ARG A 421 29.02 38.68 -18.15
CA ARG A 421 28.57 39.99 -18.63
C ARG A 421 29.61 40.49 -19.63
N GLN A 422 29.21 41.10 -20.75
CA GLN A 422 30.20 41.63 -21.69
C GLN A 422 31.02 42.77 -21.06
N THR A 423 32.33 42.81 -21.33
CA THR A 423 33.27 43.83 -20.77
C THR A 423 32.97 45.28 -21.16
N ASN A 424 32.01 45.52 -22.05
CA ASN A 424 31.71 46.80 -22.70
C ASN A 424 30.25 47.29 -22.49
N MET A 425 29.46 46.69 -21.58
CA MET A 425 28.07 47.06 -21.29
C MET A 425 27.90 48.46 -20.65
N ARG A 426 28.23 49.54 -21.36
CA ARG A 426 28.11 50.91 -20.86
C ARG A 426 26.64 51.29 -20.67
N GLY A 427 26.26 51.63 -19.44
CA GLY A 427 24.94 52.18 -19.10
C GLY A 427 23.82 51.17 -18.84
N TYR A 428 24.07 49.86 -18.97
CA TYR A 428 23.08 48.81 -18.74
C TYR A 428 23.53 47.85 -17.64
N SER A 429 22.63 47.53 -16.71
CA SER A 429 22.85 46.52 -15.66
C SER A 429 21.79 45.42 -15.75
N VAL A 430 22.23 44.16 -15.65
CA VAL A 430 21.36 42.98 -15.68
C VAL A 430 21.46 42.27 -14.35
N SER A 431 20.56 42.63 -13.44
CA SER A 431 20.35 42.01 -12.12
C SER A 431 19.46 40.77 -12.21
N GLY A 432 19.49 39.91 -11.19
CA GLY A 432 18.61 38.73 -11.05
C GLY A 432 18.84 37.57 -12.03
N ARG A 433 19.56 37.79 -13.15
CA ARG A 433 19.93 36.75 -14.11
C ARG A 433 21.20 36.00 -13.67
N TYR A 434 21.08 34.69 -13.45
CA TYR A 434 22.17 33.80 -13.02
C TYR A 434 22.28 32.53 -13.89
N SER A 435 21.36 32.32 -14.83
CA SER A 435 21.47 31.26 -15.83
C SER A 435 21.28 31.81 -17.24
N GLY A 436 21.76 31.08 -18.25
CA GLY A 436 21.70 31.51 -19.64
C GLY A 436 21.86 30.38 -20.64
N CYS A 437 21.28 30.56 -21.83
CA CYS A 437 21.24 29.55 -22.89
C CYS A 437 22.39 29.74 -23.89
N TYR A 438 23.13 28.67 -24.17
CA TYR A 438 24.27 28.66 -25.10
C TYR A 438 24.31 27.33 -25.89
N PRO A 439 24.63 27.34 -27.21
CA PRO A 439 24.83 26.13 -27.99
C PRO A 439 25.97 25.26 -27.45
N MET A 440 25.74 23.94 -27.44
CA MET A 440 26.72 22.96 -27.00
C MET A 440 26.91 21.87 -28.04
N SER A 441 28.16 21.49 -28.29
CA SER A 441 28.53 20.29 -29.02
C SER A 441 29.19 19.27 -28.10
N CYS A 442 28.98 17.98 -28.39
CA CYS A 442 29.53 16.86 -27.62
C CYS A 442 30.61 16.14 -28.42
N ASN A 443 31.74 15.82 -27.78
CA ASN A 443 32.73 14.89 -28.29
C ASN A 443 32.72 13.59 -27.46
N LYS A 444 32.26 12.49 -28.09
CA LYS A 444 32.20 11.15 -27.48
C LYS A 444 33.47 10.31 -27.67
N THR A 445 34.50 10.83 -28.34
CA THR A 445 35.74 10.07 -28.60
C THR A 445 36.69 10.03 -27.40
N THR A 446 36.48 10.89 -26.39
CA THR A 446 37.18 10.83 -25.11
C THR A 446 36.35 10.05 -24.09
N MET A 447 37.02 9.34 -23.17
CA MET A 447 36.39 8.82 -21.94
C MET A 447 37.09 9.45 -20.72
N PRO A 448 36.38 10.24 -19.88
CA PRO A 448 35.00 10.69 -20.04
C PRO A 448 34.80 11.60 -21.28
N PRO A 449 33.55 11.72 -21.80
CA PRO A 449 33.23 12.59 -22.92
C PRO A 449 33.42 14.07 -22.56
N THR A 450 33.73 14.89 -23.57
CA THR A 450 33.95 16.35 -23.41
C THR A 450 32.91 17.14 -24.19
N ILE A 451 32.63 18.38 -23.79
CA ILE A 451 31.69 19.27 -24.50
C ILE A 451 32.33 20.64 -24.78
N VAL A 452 31.88 21.28 -25.86
CA VAL A 452 32.30 22.65 -26.23
C VAL A 452 31.07 23.54 -26.24
N ILE A 453 31.14 24.65 -25.51
CA ILE A 453 30.06 25.63 -25.36
C ILE A 453 30.42 26.89 -26.15
N SER A 454 29.49 27.40 -26.96
CA SER A 454 29.70 28.56 -27.83
C SER A 454 29.06 29.82 -27.26
N VAL A 455 29.87 30.81 -26.88
CA VAL A 455 29.42 32.07 -26.24
C VAL A 455 29.54 33.25 -27.21
N ALA A 456 28.47 34.00 -27.44
CA ALA A 456 28.43 35.09 -28.42
C ALA A 456 29.15 36.37 -27.94
N GLN A 457 30.40 36.54 -28.36
CA GLN A 457 31.17 37.78 -28.14
C GLN A 457 30.68 38.93 -29.04
N SER A 458 30.19 38.60 -30.24
CA SER A 458 29.48 39.53 -31.13
C SER A 458 28.38 38.80 -31.92
N ALA A 459 27.65 39.53 -32.76
CA ALA A 459 26.66 38.95 -33.69
C ALA A 459 27.26 38.00 -34.75
N THR A 460 28.60 37.92 -34.88
CA THR A 460 29.31 37.07 -35.85
C THR A 460 30.46 36.26 -35.26
N ILE A 461 30.85 36.52 -34.00
CA ILE A 461 31.98 35.87 -33.34
C ILE A 461 31.48 35.18 -32.07
N ALA A 462 31.58 33.85 -32.04
CA ALA A 462 31.39 33.04 -30.85
C ALA A 462 32.73 32.50 -30.35
N VAL A 463 32.95 32.56 -29.03
CA VAL A 463 34.13 32.01 -28.36
C VAL A 463 33.80 30.59 -27.89
N PRO A 464 34.51 29.55 -28.36
CA PRO A 464 34.32 28.18 -27.90
C PRO A 464 35.02 27.97 -26.55
N VAL A 465 34.36 27.26 -25.64
CA VAL A 465 34.87 26.96 -24.29
C VAL A 465 34.73 25.47 -24.01
N THR A 466 35.84 24.79 -23.74
CA THR A 466 35.84 23.33 -23.53
C THR A 466 35.63 22.97 -22.06
N CYS A 467 34.63 22.14 -21.81
CA CYS A 467 34.29 21.56 -20.52
C CYS A 467 34.63 20.06 -20.51
N THR A 468 35.38 19.62 -19.51
CA THR A 468 35.80 18.23 -19.31
C THR A 468 35.15 17.55 -18.10
N ALA A 469 34.54 18.33 -17.19
CA ALA A 469 33.84 17.83 -16.03
C ALA A 469 32.66 18.73 -15.62
N LYS A 470 31.66 18.12 -14.97
CA LYS A 470 30.56 18.84 -14.31
C LYS A 470 31.10 19.82 -13.28
N GLY A 471 30.56 21.04 -13.25
CA GLY A 471 30.89 22.05 -12.25
C GLY A 471 32.21 22.80 -12.48
N GLN A 472 33.01 22.42 -13.50
CA GLN A 472 34.22 23.14 -13.89
C GLN A 472 33.88 24.61 -14.18
N VAL A 473 34.54 25.54 -13.47
CA VAL A 473 34.34 26.97 -13.68
C VAL A 473 35.32 27.47 -14.74
N VAL A 474 34.82 28.17 -15.75
CA VAL A 474 35.59 28.65 -16.90
C VAL A 474 35.39 30.14 -17.14
N SER A 475 36.50 30.86 -17.32
CA SER A 475 36.52 32.27 -17.71
C SER A 475 36.44 32.37 -19.24
N VAL A 476 35.61 33.28 -19.76
CA VAL A 476 35.40 33.41 -21.22
C VAL A 476 36.03 34.72 -21.73
N PRO A 477 37.01 34.65 -22.66
CA PRO A 477 37.61 35.84 -23.27
C PRO A 477 36.56 36.84 -23.79
N GLY A 478 36.71 38.11 -23.40
CA GLY A 478 35.78 39.20 -23.75
C GLY A 478 34.66 39.47 -22.73
N PHE A 479 34.51 38.63 -21.71
CA PHE A 479 33.50 38.74 -20.66
C PHE A 479 34.13 38.98 -19.27
N THR A 480 33.37 39.62 -18.38
CA THR A 480 33.58 39.55 -16.93
C THR A 480 32.67 38.47 -16.34
N GLY A 481 33.00 37.97 -15.15
CA GLY A 481 32.33 36.82 -14.54
C GLY A 481 32.81 35.49 -15.12
N THR A 482 32.04 34.43 -14.88
CA THR A 482 32.37 33.05 -15.21
C THR A 482 31.16 32.27 -15.72
N LEU A 483 31.44 31.18 -16.44
CA LEU A 483 30.47 30.17 -16.82
C LEU A 483 30.78 28.87 -16.04
N GLN A 484 29.76 28.17 -15.57
CA GLN A 484 29.93 26.86 -14.91
C GLN A 484 29.51 25.74 -15.85
N CYS A 485 30.43 24.83 -16.15
CA CYS A 485 30.21 23.70 -17.04
C CYS A 485 29.11 22.76 -16.51
N PRO A 486 28.09 22.41 -17.31
CA PRO A 486 27.13 21.37 -16.96
C PRO A 486 27.78 19.97 -17.06
N ASP A 487 27.04 18.92 -16.68
CA ASP A 487 27.48 17.53 -16.88
C ASP A 487 27.65 17.21 -18.37
N PRO A 488 28.86 16.86 -18.85
CA PRO A 488 29.06 16.38 -20.23
C PRO A 488 28.10 15.26 -20.61
N ALA A 489 27.75 14.36 -19.68
CA ALA A 489 26.85 13.25 -19.95
C ALA A 489 25.38 13.68 -20.14
N ALA A 490 24.94 14.79 -19.55
CA ALA A 490 23.59 15.37 -19.74
C ALA A 490 23.45 16.15 -21.07
N VAL A 491 24.58 16.48 -21.71
CA VAL A 491 24.65 17.14 -23.02
C VAL A 491 24.89 16.10 -24.12
N CYS A 492 25.75 15.12 -23.86
CA CYS A 492 26.08 14.02 -24.78
C CYS A 492 25.01 12.92 -24.87
N GLY A 493 24.22 12.72 -23.82
CA GLY A 493 23.28 11.60 -23.69
C GLY A 493 23.97 10.28 -23.30
N ARG A 494 23.46 9.63 -22.24
CA ARG A 494 23.98 8.38 -21.66
C ARG A 494 23.40 7.15 -22.35
N GLY A 495 23.86 6.87 -23.57
CA GLY A 495 23.45 5.71 -24.36
C GLY A 495 24.43 4.53 -24.25
N CYS A 496 23.90 3.32 -24.06
CA CYS A 496 24.68 2.07 -24.04
C CYS A 496 25.33 1.83 -25.41
N THR A 497 26.64 1.58 -25.42
CA THR A 497 27.42 1.32 -26.65
C THR A 497 28.41 0.17 -26.39
N PRO A 498 28.24 -1.02 -27.00
CA PRO A 498 27.18 -1.42 -27.94
C PRO A 498 25.76 -1.27 -27.37
N GLN A 499 24.76 -1.24 -28.26
CA GLN A 499 23.36 -1.31 -27.84
C GLN A 499 23.08 -2.62 -27.11
N CYS A 500 22.15 -2.57 -26.16
CA CYS A 500 21.76 -3.74 -25.37
C CYS A 500 21.05 -4.77 -26.25
N GLY A 501 21.38 -6.05 -26.06
CA GLY A 501 20.67 -7.16 -26.69
C GLY A 501 19.28 -7.39 -26.09
N ASP A 502 18.55 -8.34 -26.68
CA ASP A 502 17.16 -8.63 -26.32
C ASP A 502 17.00 -8.97 -24.82
N GLN A 503 15.89 -8.50 -24.23
CA GLN A 503 15.59 -8.62 -22.79
C GLN A 503 16.65 -7.98 -21.86
N MET A 504 17.36 -6.96 -22.35
CA MET A 504 18.17 -6.05 -21.54
C MET A 504 17.79 -4.58 -21.79
N MET A 505 17.59 -3.82 -20.71
CA MET A 505 17.29 -2.38 -20.77
C MET A 505 18.56 -1.54 -20.59
N CYS A 506 18.61 -0.37 -21.22
CA CYS A 506 19.74 0.57 -21.07
C CYS A 506 19.47 1.56 -19.93
N VAL A 507 20.26 1.49 -18.86
CA VAL A 507 20.15 2.36 -17.68
C VAL A 507 21.53 2.90 -17.31
N ASN A 508 21.67 4.22 -17.19
CA ASN A 508 22.95 4.89 -16.87
C ASN A 508 24.13 4.49 -17.80
N GLY A 509 23.84 4.09 -19.05
CA GLY A 509 24.84 3.60 -20.00
C GLY A 509 25.28 2.13 -19.82
N GLN A 510 24.67 1.39 -18.89
CA GLN A 510 24.85 -0.05 -18.70
C GLN A 510 23.62 -0.85 -19.15
N CYS A 511 23.84 -2.08 -19.62
CA CYS A 511 22.76 -2.99 -20.02
C CYS A 511 22.35 -3.89 -18.85
N ILE A 512 21.09 -3.79 -18.44
CA ILE A 512 20.53 -4.47 -17.27
C ILE A 512 19.57 -5.59 -17.74
N PRO A 513 19.85 -6.88 -17.46
CA PRO A 513 18.96 -7.99 -17.84
C PRO A 513 17.64 -8.02 -17.04
N THR A 514 16.55 -8.52 -17.64
CA THR A 514 15.24 -8.58 -16.97
C THR A 514 14.92 -9.90 -16.24
N LYS A 515 15.76 -10.96 -16.33
CA LYS A 515 15.50 -12.34 -15.82
C LYS A 515 16.76 -13.03 -15.20
N THR A 516 16.68 -14.26 -14.66
CA THR A 516 17.70 -14.93 -13.78
C THR A 516 17.70 -16.48 -13.79
N GLU A 517 18.81 -17.16 -13.38
CA GLU A 517 19.14 -18.62 -13.54
C GLU A 517 19.80 -19.31 -12.27
N PRO A 518 19.90 -20.67 -12.11
CA PRO A 518 20.20 -21.39 -10.81
C PRO A 518 21.33 -22.50 -10.75
N VAL A 519 21.91 -22.85 -9.55
CA VAL A 519 22.98 -23.91 -9.29
C VAL A 519 22.89 -24.61 -7.86
N LEU A 520 23.75 -25.62 -7.51
CA LEU A 520 23.60 -26.75 -6.52
C LEU A 520 24.54 -26.85 -5.24
N GLN A 521 24.38 -27.90 -4.38
CA GLN A 521 24.97 -28.18 -3.01
C GLN A 521 25.99 -29.37 -2.86
N PRO A 522 26.68 -29.55 -1.69
CA PRO A 522 26.83 -30.87 -0.98
C PRO A 522 26.84 -30.88 0.60
N THR A 523 26.99 -32.05 1.28
CA THR A 523 26.62 -32.34 2.72
C THR A 523 27.66 -33.16 3.60
N PRO A 524 27.35 -34.03 4.63
CA PRO A 524 27.20 -33.76 6.11
C PRO A 524 27.90 -34.73 7.15
N LYS A 525 27.74 -34.55 8.50
CA LYS A 525 27.86 -35.63 9.55
C LYS A 525 27.26 -35.28 10.98
N PRO A 526 26.68 -36.22 11.79
CA PRO A 526 26.01 -35.95 13.10
C PRO A 526 26.39 -36.83 14.35
N ALA A 527 25.92 -36.46 15.57
CA ALA A 527 25.77 -37.27 16.83
C ALA A 527 24.93 -36.51 17.93
N PRO A 528 24.65 -37.04 19.16
CA PRO A 528 23.48 -37.84 19.57
C PRO A 528 22.57 -37.21 20.69
N SER A 529 21.58 -37.96 21.25
CA SER A 529 20.47 -37.44 22.10
C SER A 529 20.46 -37.86 23.60
N LEU A 530 19.57 -37.24 24.40
CA LEU A 530 19.20 -37.59 25.80
C LEU A 530 17.69 -37.31 26.10
N THR A 531 17.18 -37.79 27.24
CA THR A 531 15.75 -37.88 27.62
C THR A 531 15.30 -36.94 28.77
N PRO A 532 13.98 -36.66 28.94
CA PRO A 532 13.43 -35.71 29.93
C PRO A 532 13.01 -36.33 31.28
N THR A 533 12.79 -35.47 32.29
CA THR A 533 12.28 -35.80 33.66
C THR A 533 11.14 -34.82 34.07
N THR A 534 10.40 -35.08 35.16
CA THR A 534 9.00 -34.63 35.40
C THR A 534 8.76 -33.69 36.61
N THR A 535 7.49 -33.21 36.73
CA THR A 535 6.78 -32.58 37.90
C THR A 535 6.98 -31.07 38.16
N PRO A 536 6.06 -30.36 38.88
CA PRO A 536 4.58 -30.48 38.91
C PRO A 536 3.80 -29.12 38.85
N GLU A 537 2.47 -29.20 38.95
CA GLU A 537 1.45 -28.12 38.87
C GLU A 537 1.02 -27.53 40.24
N PRO A 538 0.56 -26.26 40.32
CA PRO A 538 -0.12 -25.68 41.49
C PRO A 538 -1.62 -25.34 41.28
N THR A 539 -2.43 -25.80 42.23
CA THR A 539 -3.90 -25.68 42.45
C THR A 539 -4.59 -24.32 42.28
N SER A 540 -5.84 -24.35 41.79
CA SER A 540 -6.84 -23.25 41.90
C SER A 540 -7.69 -23.30 43.19
N PRO A 541 -8.21 -22.17 43.69
CA PRO A 541 -9.26 -22.12 44.71
C PRO A 541 -10.69 -22.02 44.12
N THR A 542 -11.69 -22.51 44.86
CA THR A 542 -13.11 -22.56 44.43
C THR A 542 -13.99 -21.69 45.33
N THR A 543 -14.94 -20.95 44.76
CA THR A 543 -16.04 -20.30 45.51
C THR A 543 -17.41 -20.57 44.86
N THR A 544 -18.39 -20.95 45.68
CA THR A 544 -19.74 -21.35 45.25
C THR A 544 -20.80 -20.41 45.81
N LEU A 545 -21.79 -20.04 45.00
CA LEU A 545 -23.06 -19.47 45.48
C LEU A 545 -24.26 -20.13 44.77
N ASN A 546 -25.40 -20.13 45.45
CA ASN A 546 -26.58 -20.96 45.13
C ASN A 546 -27.71 -20.10 44.50
N PRO A 547 -28.64 -20.68 43.70
CA PRO A 547 -29.55 -19.90 42.85
C PRO A 547 -30.96 -19.66 43.45
N THR A 548 -31.38 -18.40 43.55
CA THR A 548 -32.81 -18.01 43.72
C THR A 548 -33.10 -16.60 43.17
N ALA A 549 -33.57 -16.49 41.92
CA ALA A 549 -34.38 -15.37 41.41
C ALA A 549 -34.88 -15.67 39.97
N GLU A 550 -36.19 -15.72 39.76
CA GLU A 550 -36.79 -15.57 38.42
C GLU A 550 -36.96 -14.08 38.08
N PRO A 551 -36.59 -13.62 36.87
CA PRO A 551 -37.08 -12.37 36.31
C PRO A 551 -38.21 -12.64 35.30
N THR A 552 -39.39 -12.07 35.56
CA THR A 552 -40.48 -11.98 34.57
C THR A 552 -40.08 -11.08 33.38
N PRO A 553 -40.68 -11.27 32.19
CA PRO A 553 -40.17 -10.67 30.95
C PRO A 553 -40.29 -9.13 30.93
N SER A 554 -39.16 -8.43 30.99
CA SER A 554 -39.08 -6.97 30.88
C SER A 554 -39.17 -6.52 29.42
N THR A 555 -40.32 -5.96 29.02
CA THR A 555 -40.53 -5.37 27.69
C THR A 555 -39.94 -3.96 27.58
N THR A 556 -38.60 -3.86 27.53
CA THR A 556 -37.89 -2.59 27.28
C THR A 556 -36.53 -2.85 26.61
N ILE A 557 -36.47 -2.69 25.29
CA ILE A 557 -35.21 -2.80 24.52
C ILE A 557 -34.52 -1.44 24.53
N ASN A 558 -33.38 -1.36 25.23
CA ASN A 558 -32.53 -0.18 25.22
C ASN A 558 -31.53 -0.28 24.06
N THR A 559 -31.69 0.57 23.04
CA THR A 559 -31.10 0.42 21.71
C THR A 559 -29.64 0.90 21.62
N THR A 560 -28.79 0.48 22.55
CA THR A 560 -27.43 1.04 22.74
C THR A 560 -26.34 0.03 23.14
N GLN A 561 -26.59 -1.29 23.04
CA GLN A 561 -25.55 -2.31 23.27
C GLN A 561 -25.22 -3.10 22.00
N HIS A 562 -23.95 -3.06 21.59
CA HIS A 562 -23.40 -4.01 20.61
C HIS A 562 -23.43 -5.43 21.18
N ARG A 563 -24.08 -6.35 20.46
CA ARG A 563 -24.05 -7.78 20.75
C ARG A 563 -23.76 -8.58 19.49
N LEU A 564 -22.51 -9.02 19.35
CA LEU A 564 -22.09 -10.04 18.39
C LEU A 564 -22.60 -11.43 18.84
N GLN A 565 -23.92 -11.62 18.97
CA GLN A 565 -24.49 -12.88 19.47
C GLN A 565 -24.97 -13.84 18.38
N VAL A 566 -25.13 -13.38 17.14
CA VAL A 566 -25.63 -14.21 16.04
C VAL A 566 -24.54 -14.50 15.00
N ARG A 567 -24.28 -15.81 14.83
CA ARG A 567 -23.53 -16.34 13.68
C ARG A 567 -24.50 -16.68 12.57
N SER A 568 -24.18 -16.30 11.33
CA SER A 568 -24.94 -16.75 10.18
C SER A 568 -24.37 -18.05 9.62
N THR A 569 -25.24 -18.98 9.23
CA THR A 569 -24.84 -20.24 8.58
C THR A 569 -24.56 -20.01 7.10
N GLN A 570 -23.30 -19.78 6.75
CA GLN A 570 -22.89 -19.54 5.37
C GLN A 570 -22.54 -20.86 4.67
N GLY A 571 -22.88 -20.98 3.39
CA GLY A 571 -22.42 -22.11 2.57
C GLY A 571 -20.91 -21.98 2.29
N TYR A 572 -20.17 -23.09 2.33
CA TYR A 572 -18.77 -23.15 1.91
C TYR A 572 -18.55 -24.40 1.07
N THR A 573 -17.67 -24.29 0.07
CA THR A 573 -17.13 -25.48 -0.61
C THR A 573 -15.83 -25.85 0.08
N ASP A 574 -15.79 -27.06 0.63
CA ASP A 574 -14.61 -27.72 1.19
C ASP A 574 -13.78 -26.87 2.18
N HIS A 575 -14.44 -26.33 3.21
CA HIS A 575 -13.78 -25.51 4.23
C HIS A 575 -12.73 -26.34 5.00
N PRO A 576 -11.50 -25.85 5.23
CA PRO A 576 -10.42 -26.61 5.88
C PRO A 576 -10.70 -26.88 7.36
N TYR A 577 -11.67 -26.19 7.95
CA TYR A 577 -12.13 -26.42 9.32
C TYR A 577 -13.31 -27.39 9.41
N ASP A 578 -13.88 -27.84 8.28
CA ASP A 578 -14.89 -28.89 8.27
C ASP A 578 -14.27 -30.24 8.71
N PRO A 579 -14.96 -31.08 9.52
CA PRO A 579 -14.47 -32.41 9.88
C PRO A 579 -14.57 -33.48 8.78
N THR A 580 -15.35 -33.24 7.73
CA THR A 580 -15.65 -34.23 6.67
C THR A 580 -14.68 -34.16 5.50
N THR A 581 -14.31 -32.95 5.07
CA THR A 581 -13.34 -32.67 3.98
C THR A 581 -11.96 -33.22 4.32
N ARG A 582 -11.52 -33.00 5.57
CA ARG A 582 -10.29 -33.54 6.18
C ARG A 582 -10.22 -35.07 6.23
N ARG A 583 -11.33 -35.79 5.97
CA ARG A 583 -11.34 -37.26 5.79
C ARG A 583 -11.32 -37.70 4.32
N LEU A 584 -11.63 -36.80 3.38
CA LEU A 584 -11.64 -37.09 1.96
C LEU A 584 -10.25 -36.90 1.33
N GLU A 585 -9.55 -35.82 1.69
CA GLU A 585 -8.16 -35.57 1.24
C GLU A 585 -7.24 -36.74 1.63
N ALA A 586 -7.29 -37.16 2.90
CA ALA A 586 -6.59 -38.32 3.44
C ALA A 586 -6.98 -39.69 2.82
N ALA A 587 -8.01 -39.73 1.95
CA ALA A 587 -8.42 -40.91 1.20
C ALA A 587 -8.05 -40.84 -0.30
N VAL A 588 -7.80 -39.65 -0.85
CA VAL A 588 -7.45 -39.44 -2.27
C VAL A 588 -5.94 -39.50 -2.50
N ASP A 589 -5.14 -38.96 -1.57
CA ASP A 589 -3.66 -39.00 -1.64
C ASP A 589 -3.09 -40.44 -1.60
N ALA A 590 -3.89 -41.39 -1.10
CA ALA A 590 -3.59 -42.82 -1.11
C ALA A 590 -3.37 -43.43 -2.51
N ALA A 591 -3.88 -42.79 -3.57
CA ALA A 591 -3.92 -43.35 -4.92
C ALA A 591 -3.05 -42.61 -5.96
N SER A 592 -2.56 -41.41 -5.62
CA SER A 592 -2.10 -40.42 -6.63
C SER A 592 -0.68 -39.89 -6.40
N ALA A 593 0.15 -40.62 -5.67
CA ALA A 593 1.49 -40.22 -5.18
C ALA A 593 2.60 -40.06 -6.26
N ALA A 594 2.30 -39.36 -7.36
CA ALA A 594 3.24 -39.07 -8.45
C ALA A 594 2.98 -37.74 -9.19
N ILE A 595 1.81 -37.09 -9.07
CA ILE A 595 1.41 -35.96 -9.94
C ILE A 595 0.66 -34.86 -9.18
N GLN A 596 1.20 -33.62 -9.24
CA GLN A 596 0.62 -32.32 -8.84
C GLN A 596 0.43 -32.05 -7.33
N VAL A 597 0.73 -30.80 -6.93
CA VAL A 597 0.48 -30.26 -5.59
C VAL A 597 -0.87 -29.52 -5.59
N VAL A 598 -1.74 -29.81 -4.62
CA VAL A 598 -3.09 -29.23 -4.54
C VAL A 598 -3.05 -27.74 -4.18
N ALA A 599 -3.89 -26.94 -4.83
CA ALA A 599 -3.95 -25.50 -4.62
C ALA A 599 -4.75 -25.12 -3.36
N SER A 600 -4.19 -24.25 -2.51
CA SER A 600 -4.79 -23.74 -1.27
C SER A 600 -6.26 -23.33 -1.42
N ALA A 601 -7.12 -23.80 -0.51
CA ALA A 601 -8.54 -23.40 -0.43
C ALA A 601 -8.72 -21.88 -0.20
N TYR A 602 -7.86 -21.25 0.59
CA TYR A 602 -7.88 -19.80 0.84
C TYR A 602 -7.75 -18.97 -0.45
N LYS A 603 -8.44 -17.84 -0.45
CA LYS A 603 -8.66 -16.88 -1.55
C LYS A 603 -8.75 -15.49 -0.93
N SER A 604 -8.18 -14.46 -1.55
CA SER A 604 -8.36 -13.09 -1.05
C SER A 604 -9.85 -12.70 -1.05
N MET A 605 -10.25 -11.92 -0.05
CA MET A 605 -11.63 -11.83 0.45
C MET A 605 -12.55 -10.99 -0.47
N ARG A 606 -13.88 -11.12 -0.32
CA ARG A 606 -14.92 -10.38 -1.09
C ARG A 606 -15.93 -9.63 -0.21
N ILE A 607 -15.50 -8.59 0.46
CA ILE A 607 -16.36 -7.55 0.99
C ILE A 607 -17.21 -6.95 -0.13
N THR A 608 -18.54 -7.07 -0.01
CA THR A 608 -19.50 -6.37 -0.88
C THR A 608 -20.17 -5.24 -0.09
N PRO A 609 -19.95 -3.98 -0.49
CA PRO A 609 -20.39 -2.82 0.30
C PRO A 609 -21.62 -2.09 -0.30
N ILE A 610 -22.58 -1.70 0.54
CA ILE A 610 -23.98 -1.33 0.22
C ILE A 610 -24.33 0.11 0.67
N LEU A 611 -24.62 1.06 -0.24
CA LEU A 611 -24.88 2.48 0.11
C LEU A 611 -26.16 2.75 0.95
N ASP A 612 -26.06 3.41 2.12
CA ASP A 612 -27.15 4.32 2.54
C ASP A 612 -27.17 5.54 1.63
N SER A 613 -28.06 5.47 0.65
CA SER A 613 -28.28 6.54 -0.29
C SER A 613 -28.89 7.78 0.37
N GLN A 614 -29.52 7.67 1.54
CA GLN A 614 -30.17 8.81 2.20
C GLN A 614 -29.16 9.76 2.85
N SER A 615 -28.21 9.25 3.65
CA SER A 615 -27.18 10.09 4.28
C SER A 615 -26.15 10.59 3.28
N LEU A 616 -25.70 9.74 2.36
CA LEU A 616 -24.70 10.13 1.36
C LEU A 616 -25.21 11.24 0.44
N ASN A 617 -26.45 11.16 -0.05
CA ASN A 617 -27.02 12.20 -0.92
C ASN A 617 -27.26 13.55 -0.21
N ALA A 618 -27.05 13.63 1.12
CA ALA A 618 -27.05 14.88 1.86
C ALA A 618 -25.66 15.56 1.93
N LEU A 619 -24.60 14.91 1.44
CA LEU A 619 -23.27 15.50 1.31
C LEU A 619 -23.20 16.54 0.18
N SER A 620 -22.18 17.41 0.22
CA SER A 620 -21.80 18.18 -0.96
C SER A 620 -21.36 17.23 -2.09
N ALA A 621 -21.55 17.61 -3.36
CA ALA A 621 -21.15 16.76 -4.49
C ALA A 621 -19.65 16.40 -4.47
N ALA A 622 -18.80 17.27 -3.91
CA ALA A 622 -17.38 16.99 -3.74
C ALA A 622 -17.13 15.94 -2.64
N ASN A 623 -17.81 16.05 -1.49
CA ASN A 623 -17.67 15.09 -0.39
C ASN A 623 -18.38 13.75 -0.67
N TYR A 624 -19.46 13.74 -1.46
CA TYR A 624 -20.06 12.53 -2.02
C TYR A 624 -19.06 11.78 -2.91
N ASN A 625 -18.42 12.47 -3.86
CA ASN A 625 -17.44 11.83 -4.73
C ASN A 625 -16.18 11.40 -3.97
N LEU A 626 -15.74 12.20 -2.98
CA LEU A 626 -14.68 11.81 -2.06
C LEU A 626 -15.04 10.49 -1.37
N VAL A 627 -16.16 10.38 -0.67
CA VAL A 627 -16.55 9.14 0.02
C VAL A 627 -16.86 8.04 -0.99
N VAL A 628 -17.93 8.17 -1.76
CA VAL A 628 -18.56 7.05 -2.48
C VAL A 628 -17.69 6.46 -3.58
N ASN A 629 -16.97 7.32 -4.31
CA ASN A 629 -16.32 6.95 -5.57
C ASN A 629 -14.79 6.85 -5.48
N LYS A 630 -14.18 7.35 -4.40
CA LYS A 630 -12.75 7.17 -4.14
C LYS A 630 -12.48 6.63 -2.74
N LEU A 631 -12.64 7.42 -1.69
CA LEU A 631 -12.28 7.04 -0.33
C LEU A 631 -12.94 5.74 0.15
N VAL A 632 -14.11 5.30 -0.35
CA VAL A 632 -14.53 3.90 -0.18
C VAL A 632 -13.86 2.91 -1.12
N PRO A 633 -13.95 2.95 -2.46
CA PRO A 633 -13.31 1.90 -3.23
C PRO A 633 -11.82 1.83 -2.89
N ASP A 634 -11.15 2.96 -2.77
CA ASP A 634 -9.80 3.08 -2.27
C ASP A 634 -9.63 2.58 -0.85
N ALA A 635 -10.59 2.79 0.06
CA ALA A 635 -10.64 1.97 1.24
C ALA A 635 -10.66 0.51 0.81
N VAL A 636 -11.74 -0.05 0.28
CA VAL A 636 -11.99 -1.43 -0.17
C VAL A 636 -10.95 -2.02 -1.20
N ALA A 637 -9.73 -1.46 -1.27
CA ALA A 637 -8.49 -1.78 -1.99
C ALA A 637 -7.32 -2.46 -1.19
N TYR A 638 -6.86 -2.08 0.02
CA TYR A 638 -5.81 -2.85 0.79
C TYR A 638 -6.22 -4.23 1.48
N TRP A 639 -6.86 -4.36 2.67
CA TRP A 639 -7.01 -5.63 3.45
C TRP A 639 -7.54 -6.83 2.68
N GLN A 640 -8.60 -6.83 1.86
CA GLN A 640 -8.98 -8.08 1.19
C GLN A 640 -7.92 -8.61 0.19
N SER A 641 -6.84 -7.86 -0.09
CA SER A 641 -5.65 -8.32 -0.83
C SER A 641 -4.53 -8.76 0.13
N THR A 642 -4.45 -8.08 1.27
CA THR A 642 -3.64 -8.42 2.44
C THR A 642 -4.13 -9.70 3.12
N LEU A 643 -5.42 -10.04 3.00
CA LEU A 643 -6.13 -11.05 3.78
C LEU A 643 -6.91 -12.00 2.88
N GLN A 644 -6.80 -13.29 3.20
CA GLN A 644 -7.43 -14.38 2.48
C GLN A 644 -8.32 -15.20 3.40
N VAL A 645 -9.51 -15.52 2.92
CA VAL A 645 -10.55 -16.33 3.57
C VAL A 645 -10.81 -17.58 2.72
N VAL A 646 -11.61 -18.52 3.19
CA VAL A 646 -12.28 -19.46 2.28
C VAL A 646 -13.59 -18.82 1.83
N PRO A 647 -13.88 -18.69 0.52
CA PRO A 647 -15.04 -17.92 0.08
C PRO A 647 -16.39 -18.57 0.39
N ILE A 648 -17.37 -17.75 0.74
CA ILE A 648 -18.77 -18.13 0.87
C ILE A 648 -19.29 -18.60 -0.50
N ASN A 649 -19.89 -19.78 -0.51
CA ASN A 649 -20.54 -20.37 -1.67
C ASN A 649 -21.99 -19.86 -1.79
N GLY A 650 -22.34 -19.33 -2.95
CA GLY A 650 -23.65 -18.72 -3.23
C GLY A 650 -23.71 -17.22 -2.92
N ASN A 651 -24.86 -16.77 -2.45
CA ASN A 651 -25.06 -15.40 -1.94
C ASN A 651 -24.81 -15.39 -0.44
N TRP A 652 -24.19 -14.32 0.04
CA TRP A 652 -24.13 -14.00 1.46
C TRP A 652 -25.52 -13.60 1.95
N TYR A 653 -25.80 -13.93 3.22
CA TYR A 653 -27.02 -13.52 3.92
C TYR A 653 -26.71 -13.00 5.32
N ALA A 654 -27.47 -12.01 5.79
CA ALA A 654 -27.57 -11.67 7.20
C ALA A 654 -28.44 -12.71 7.93
N GLU A 655 -28.12 -13.03 9.18
CA GLU A 655 -29.00 -13.86 10.00
C GLU A 655 -30.01 -13.02 10.78
N ARG A 656 -31.24 -13.54 10.98
CA ARG A 656 -32.28 -12.84 11.76
C ARG A 656 -32.15 -13.19 13.23
N GLU A 657 -32.07 -12.17 14.08
CA GLU A 657 -32.16 -12.42 15.53
C GLU A 657 -33.62 -12.67 15.92
N CYS A 658 -33.87 -13.78 16.63
CA CYS A 658 -35.20 -14.07 17.17
C CYS A 658 -35.55 -13.08 18.29
N ALA A 659 -36.76 -12.52 18.27
CA ALA A 659 -37.30 -11.72 19.38
C ALA A 659 -37.80 -12.59 20.55
N SER A 660 -38.11 -13.86 20.28
CA SER A 660 -38.28 -14.92 21.28
C SER A 660 -37.97 -16.28 20.65
N THR A 661 -37.51 -17.25 21.46
CA THR A 661 -37.12 -18.61 21.02
C THR A 661 -37.83 -19.70 21.81
N TYR A 662 -38.02 -20.85 21.17
CA TYR A 662 -38.24 -22.11 21.88
C TYR A 662 -36.90 -22.75 22.21
N MET A 663 -36.74 -23.16 23.48
CA MET A 663 -35.52 -23.77 24.02
C MET A 663 -35.43 -25.27 23.69
N THR A 664 -35.45 -25.58 22.39
CA THR A 664 -35.15 -26.91 21.84
C THR A 664 -33.64 -27.13 21.74
N PRO A 665 -33.15 -28.40 21.65
CA PRO A 665 -31.71 -28.71 21.52
C PRO A 665 -31.01 -28.07 20.30
N GLN A 666 -31.78 -27.68 19.29
CA GLN A 666 -31.44 -26.64 18.33
C GLN A 666 -32.50 -25.53 18.53
N PRO A 667 -32.16 -24.34 19.05
CA PRO A 667 -33.17 -23.31 19.34
C PRO A 667 -33.89 -22.84 18.06
N VAL A 668 -35.21 -22.68 18.13
CA VAL A 668 -36.04 -22.23 16.99
C VAL A 668 -36.73 -20.91 17.33
N CYS A 669 -36.76 -19.94 16.40
CA CYS A 669 -37.48 -18.69 16.63
C CYS A 669 -38.98 -18.95 16.86
N GLN A 670 -39.53 -18.36 17.91
CA GLN A 670 -40.98 -18.19 18.07
C GLN A 670 -41.43 -16.88 17.42
N SER A 671 -40.58 -15.85 17.45
CA SER A 671 -40.78 -14.57 16.75
C SER A 671 -39.44 -13.96 16.33
N VAL A 672 -39.45 -13.01 15.40
CA VAL A 672 -38.28 -12.24 14.95
C VAL A 672 -38.58 -10.73 15.01
N TYR A 673 -37.54 -9.91 15.10
CA TYR A 673 -37.70 -8.46 15.04
C TYR A 673 -38.10 -7.98 13.64
N SER A 674 -38.93 -6.92 13.57
CA SER A 674 -39.43 -6.36 12.31
C SER A 674 -38.40 -5.50 11.56
N SER A 675 -37.42 -4.96 12.27
CA SER A 675 -36.25 -4.25 11.74
C SER A 675 -35.08 -4.41 12.72
N GLN A 676 -33.85 -4.48 12.20
CA GLN A 676 -32.63 -4.68 12.99
C GLN A 676 -31.49 -3.85 12.37
N THR A 677 -30.50 -3.48 13.18
CA THR A 677 -29.38 -2.62 12.73
C THR A 677 -28.02 -3.27 12.95
N CYS A 678 -27.12 -3.00 12.02
CA CYS A 678 -25.69 -3.07 12.23
C CYS A 678 -25.27 -1.70 12.81
N PHE A 679 -24.98 -1.64 14.11
CA PHE A 679 -24.86 -0.40 14.89
C PHE A 679 -25.99 0.62 14.60
N ASP A 680 -25.68 1.78 14.01
CA ASP A 680 -26.63 2.83 13.62
C ASP A 680 -27.39 2.54 12.31
N GLN A 681 -27.02 1.51 11.54
CA GLN A 681 -27.44 1.31 10.16
C GLN A 681 -28.42 0.14 9.99
N VAL A 682 -29.57 0.40 9.35
CA VAL A 682 -30.63 -0.60 9.16
C VAL A 682 -30.23 -1.65 8.13
N ILE A 683 -30.34 -2.94 8.51
CA ILE A 683 -30.08 -4.07 7.63
C ILE A 683 -31.30 -4.27 6.71
N PRO A 684 -31.16 -4.17 5.37
CA PRO A 684 -32.27 -4.31 4.42
C PRO A 684 -32.99 -5.66 4.53
N THR A 685 -34.32 -5.66 4.42
CA THR A 685 -35.12 -6.90 4.49
C THR A 685 -34.77 -7.92 3.40
N SER A 686 -34.22 -7.47 2.27
CA SER A 686 -33.69 -8.27 1.16
C SER A 686 -32.39 -9.00 1.47
N HIS A 687 -31.68 -8.67 2.56
CA HIS A 687 -30.35 -9.24 2.84
C HIS A 687 -30.40 -10.43 3.79
N TYR A 688 -31.52 -10.68 4.47
CA TYR A 688 -31.63 -11.77 5.42
C TYR A 688 -31.83 -13.13 4.75
N GLY A 689 -31.29 -14.17 5.40
CA GLY A 689 -31.57 -15.58 5.07
C GLY A 689 -33.01 -15.98 5.38
N SER A 690 -33.34 -17.24 5.07
CA SER A 690 -34.64 -17.82 5.40
C SER A 690 -34.66 -18.32 6.84
N THR A 691 -35.60 -17.83 7.64
CA THR A 691 -35.70 -18.18 9.07
C THR A 691 -37.01 -18.90 9.34
N VAL A 692 -36.94 -20.08 9.98
CA VAL A 692 -38.15 -20.81 10.43
C VAL A 692 -38.67 -20.18 11.72
N VAL A 693 -39.95 -19.79 11.72
CA VAL A 693 -40.61 -19.16 12.87
C VAL A 693 -41.86 -19.96 13.24
N CYS A 694 -41.90 -20.44 14.48
CA CYS A 694 -42.97 -21.29 14.99
C CYS A 694 -43.93 -20.54 15.91
N SER A 695 -45.23 -20.58 15.60
CA SER A 695 -46.29 -20.11 16.51
C SER A 695 -46.69 -21.17 17.55
N SER A 696 -46.36 -22.44 17.30
CA SER A 696 -46.29 -23.53 18.28
C SER A 696 -45.19 -24.51 17.87
N CYS A 697 -44.50 -25.09 18.86
CA CYS A 697 -43.50 -26.14 18.66
C CYS A 697 -43.94 -27.41 19.41
N TYR A 698 -43.83 -28.57 18.77
CA TYR A 698 -44.14 -29.87 19.38
C TYR A 698 -43.04 -30.90 19.08
N GLY A 699 -42.41 -31.41 20.13
CA GLY A 699 -41.19 -32.24 20.06
C GLY A 699 -39.90 -31.41 19.96
N SER A 700 -38.75 -32.07 20.11
CA SER A 700 -37.41 -31.44 20.22
C SER A 700 -36.90 -30.75 18.95
N SER A 701 -37.61 -30.87 17.83
CA SER A 701 -37.27 -30.28 16.52
C SER A 701 -38.43 -29.48 15.90
N CYS A 702 -39.53 -29.27 16.62
CA CYS A 702 -40.74 -28.60 16.12
C CYS A 702 -41.33 -29.19 14.82
N THR A 703 -41.15 -30.50 14.57
CA THR A 703 -41.60 -31.18 13.33
C THR A 703 -42.84 -32.07 13.50
N GLY A 704 -43.38 -32.23 14.70
CA GLY A 704 -44.60 -33.01 14.93
C GLY A 704 -45.88 -32.26 14.51
N SER A 705 -46.97 -32.98 14.22
CA SER A 705 -48.23 -32.46 13.63
C SER A 705 -48.98 -31.38 14.46
N GLY A 706 -48.54 -31.09 15.69
CA GLY A 706 -49.03 -29.95 16.50
C GLY A 706 -48.19 -28.67 16.38
N SER A 707 -47.09 -28.71 15.62
CA SER A 707 -46.18 -27.58 15.40
C SER A 707 -46.69 -26.70 14.26
N LYS A 708 -46.83 -25.40 14.50
CA LYS A 708 -47.27 -24.42 13.50
C LYS A 708 -46.12 -23.51 13.12
N CYS A 709 -45.19 -24.07 12.35
CA CYS A 709 -43.99 -23.41 11.85
C CYS A 709 -44.19 -22.90 10.43
N ASN A 710 -43.84 -21.64 10.21
CA ASN A 710 -43.83 -20.97 8.91
C ASN A 710 -42.39 -20.55 8.60
N THR A 711 -41.93 -20.74 7.38
CA THR A 711 -40.64 -20.20 6.94
C THR A 711 -40.83 -18.76 6.47
N ILE A 712 -40.16 -17.81 7.13
CA ILE A 712 -39.92 -16.49 6.53
C ILE A 712 -38.95 -16.71 5.38
N ALA A 713 -39.41 -16.46 4.15
CA ALA A 713 -38.58 -16.62 2.96
C ALA A 713 -37.32 -15.75 3.04
N ALA A 714 -36.21 -16.24 2.50
CA ALA A 714 -35.00 -15.45 2.33
C ALA A 714 -35.28 -14.24 1.44
N GLY A 715 -34.50 -13.17 1.65
CA GLY A 715 -34.37 -12.11 0.66
C GLY A 715 -33.55 -12.56 -0.55
N THR A 716 -33.06 -11.61 -1.33
CA THR A 716 -32.12 -11.89 -2.44
C THR A 716 -30.72 -12.29 -1.93
N GLY A 717 -30.36 -11.88 -0.72
CA GLY A 717 -28.97 -11.90 -0.24
C GLY A 717 -28.09 -10.94 -1.03
N VAL A 718 -26.77 -11.01 -0.79
CA VAL A 718 -25.75 -10.22 -1.49
C VAL A 718 -24.82 -11.17 -2.26
N PRO A 719 -24.75 -11.09 -3.60
CA PRO A 719 -24.05 -12.09 -4.42
C PRO A 719 -22.54 -11.85 -4.55
N ASN A 720 -21.76 -12.93 -4.58
CA ASN A 720 -20.29 -12.93 -4.68
C ASN A 720 -19.57 -12.29 -3.48
N THR A 721 -20.01 -12.62 -2.28
CA THR A 721 -19.70 -11.85 -1.08
C THR A 721 -19.22 -12.75 0.06
N ASP A 722 -18.11 -12.37 0.70
CA ASP A 722 -17.56 -13.00 1.92
C ASP A 722 -17.83 -12.18 3.18
N TYR A 723 -18.25 -10.92 3.02
CA TYR A 723 -18.49 -9.94 4.08
C TYR A 723 -19.38 -8.80 3.56
N VAL A 724 -20.32 -8.27 4.35
CA VAL A 724 -21.14 -7.10 3.97
C VAL A 724 -20.89 -5.87 4.84
N LEU A 725 -21.01 -4.73 4.21
CA LEU A 725 -20.60 -3.41 4.66
C LEU A 725 -21.75 -2.47 4.16
N TYR A 726 -22.28 -1.50 4.92
CA TYR A 726 -23.49 -0.66 4.61
C TYR A 726 -23.40 0.90 4.77
N VAL A 727 -23.01 1.73 3.76
CA VAL A 727 -22.50 3.12 3.98
C VAL A 727 -23.40 3.94 4.84
N ARG A 728 -22.80 4.87 5.58
CA ARG A 728 -23.44 6.15 5.84
C ARG A 728 -22.45 7.28 6.04
N ALA A 729 -22.95 8.50 5.82
CA ALA A 729 -22.24 9.73 6.16
C ALA A 729 -23.19 10.71 6.87
N VAL A 730 -23.45 10.46 8.15
CA VAL A 730 -24.34 11.27 9.02
C VAL A 730 -23.49 11.99 10.07
N GLN A 731 -23.78 13.24 10.40
CA GLN A 731 -23.16 13.87 11.57
C GLN A 731 -23.80 13.31 12.85
N THR A 732 -23.19 12.28 13.45
CA THR A 732 -23.66 11.67 14.71
C THR A 732 -22.92 12.25 15.92
N LYS A 733 -23.28 11.81 17.14
CA LYS A 733 -22.56 12.20 18.37
C LYS A 733 -21.10 11.73 18.36
N ASN A 734 -20.84 10.57 17.78
CA ASN A 734 -19.52 9.94 17.75
C ASN A 734 -18.53 10.70 16.85
N CYS A 735 -19.02 11.55 15.94
CA CYS A 735 -18.19 12.42 15.10
C CYS A 735 -17.52 13.58 15.86
N GLY A 736 -18.02 13.94 17.05
CA GLY A 736 -17.41 14.92 17.95
C GLY A 736 -16.90 16.21 17.28
N SER A 737 -15.66 16.59 17.63
CA SER A 737 -14.92 17.73 17.08
C SER A 737 -13.62 17.36 16.37
N SER A 738 -13.23 16.08 16.37
CA SER A 738 -11.93 15.58 15.88
C SER A 738 -12.04 14.30 15.02
N VAL A 739 -13.06 13.47 15.22
CA VAL A 739 -13.22 12.17 14.53
C VAL A 739 -13.64 12.36 13.08
N LEU A 740 -12.88 11.80 12.13
CA LEU A 740 -13.21 11.89 10.70
C LEU A 740 -14.31 10.90 10.29
N ALA A 741 -14.30 9.70 10.89
CA ALA A 741 -15.24 8.61 10.70
C ALA A 741 -14.97 7.52 11.77
N TYR A 742 -15.88 6.55 11.95
CA TYR A 742 -15.78 5.49 13.00
C TYR A 742 -16.46 4.18 12.59
N ALA A 743 -16.06 3.01 13.12
CA ALA A 743 -16.61 1.72 12.70
C ALA A 743 -16.53 0.50 13.65
N THR A 744 -17.32 -0.54 13.35
CA THR A 744 -17.55 -1.71 14.22
C THR A 744 -18.11 -2.97 13.51
N SER A 745 -17.61 -4.15 13.89
CA SER A 745 -18.13 -5.47 13.45
C SER A 745 -19.60 -5.69 13.88
N CYS A 746 -20.38 -6.47 13.11
CA CYS A 746 -21.82 -6.72 13.37
C CYS A 746 -22.28 -8.18 13.34
N GLN A 747 -21.76 -9.06 12.47
CA GLN A 747 -22.06 -10.50 12.45
C GLN A 747 -20.85 -11.34 12.01
N GLN A 748 -20.84 -12.61 12.41
CA GLN A 748 -19.80 -13.60 12.11
C GLN A 748 -20.37 -14.81 11.34
N ASP A 749 -19.51 -15.61 10.72
CA ASP A 749 -19.88 -16.94 10.20
C ASP A 749 -19.75 -18.04 11.28
N GLN A 750 -20.10 -19.29 10.93
CA GLN A 750 -19.98 -20.45 11.82
C GLN A 750 -18.52 -20.78 12.27
N TYR A 751 -17.52 -20.16 11.65
CA TYR A 751 -16.10 -20.29 12.00
C TYR A 751 -15.56 -19.05 12.73
N ASP A 752 -16.45 -18.21 13.28
CA ASP A 752 -16.16 -17.00 14.08
C ASP A 752 -15.52 -15.83 13.32
N ARG A 753 -15.33 -15.96 12.01
CA ARG A 753 -14.79 -14.87 11.18
C ARG A 753 -15.84 -13.77 11.01
N PRO A 754 -15.50 -12.48 11.17
CA PRO A 754 -16.38 -11.37 10.79
C PRO A 754 -16.82 -11.46 9.33
N ILE A 755 -18.13 -11.31 9.10
CA ILE A 755 -18.77 -11.27 7.78
C ILE A 755 -19.71 -10.07 7.61
N MET A 756 -19.79 -9.16 8.59
CA MET A 756 -20.61 -7.95 8.50
C MET A 756 -20.09 -6.86 9.44
N GLY A 757 -20.22 -5.59 9.07
CA GLY A 757 -19.86 -4.42 9.90
C GLY A 757 -20.30 -3.09 9.26
N MET A 758 -20.15 -1.97 9.98
CA MET A 758 -20.46 -0.63 9.43
C MET A 758 -19.56 0.56 9.80
N VAL A 759 -19.58 1.63 8.99
CA VAL A 759 -19.06 2.98 9.33
C VAL A 759 -20.17 3.97 9.62
N ASN A 760 -19.76 5.12 10.11
CA ASN A 760 -20.25 6.38 9.58
C ASN A 760 -19.14 7.41 9.27
N PHE A 761 -19.12 8.03 8.08
CA PHE A 761 -18.28 9.21 7.80
C PHE A 761 -18.87 10.50 8.34
N CYS A 762 -18.02 11.34 8.93
CA CYS A 762 -18.46 12.56 9.59
C CYS A 762 -18.48 13.74 8.58
N PRO A 763 -19.66 14.21 8.13
CA PRO A 763 -19.76 15.12 6.98
C PRO A 763 -18.99 16.43 7.14
N ASN A 764 -18.90 16.93 8.37
CA ASN A 764 -18.23 18.17 8.72
C ASN A 764 -16.69 18.05 8.80
N LYS A 765 -16.14 16.85 8.56
CA LYS A 765 -14.70 16.55 8.59
C LYS A 765 -14.15 16.10 7.23
N LEU A 766 -15.01 15.69 6.32
CA LEU A 766 -14.67 15.40 4.93
C LEU A 766 -14.18 16.64 4.19
N ASP A 767 -12.99 16.53 3.60
CA ASP A 767 -12.33 17.60 2.86
C ASP A 767 -11.83 17.07 1.50
N SER A 768 -12.50 17.46 0.41
CA SER A 768 -12.15 17.00 -0.94
C SER A 768 -10.85 17.61 -1.51
N ARG A 769 -10.04 18.33 -0.70
CA ARG A 769 -8.72 18.80 -1.11
C ARG A 769 -7.73 17.65 -1.15
N ILE A 770 -7.14 17.46 -2.33
CA ILE A 770 -6.10 16.46 -2.61
C ILE A 770 -4.95 16.49 -1.59
N SER A 771 -4.64 17.70 -1.09
CA SER A 771 -3.80 18.07 0.06
C SER A 771 -3.85 17.19 1.30
N VAL A 772 -5.03 16.64 1.59
CA VAL A 772 -5.37 15.92 2.83
C VAL A 772 -6.05 14.59 2.53
N TYR A 773 -6.00 14.13 1.27
CA TYR A 773 -6.51 12.80 0.95
C TYR A 773 -5.65 11.71 1.61
N THR A 774 -4.33 11.80 1.53
CA THR A 774 -3.41 10.87 2.23
C THR A 774 -3.40 11.05 3.75
N GLN A 775 -4.35 11.81 4.30
CA GLN A 775 -4.69 11.81 5.71
C GLN A 775 -6.08 11.21 5.94
N GLN A 776 -7.07 11.45 5.06
CA GLN A 776 -8.40 10.84 5.16
C GLN A 776 -8.45 9.39 4.65
N LEU A 777 -7.49 8.97 3.84
CA LEU A 777 -7.13 7.57 3.58
C LEU A 777 -5.80 7.18 4.27
N MET A 778 -5.35 8.02 5.21
CA MET A 778 -4.95 7.53 6.53
C MET A 778 -6.13 7.60 7.52
N THR A 779 -7.38 7.65 7.01
CA THR A 779 -8.64 7.38 7.73
C THR A 779 -9.68 6.47 6.99
N ALA A 780 -9.32 5.32 6.33
CA ALA A 780 -10.18 4.12 6.03
C ALA A 780 -9.85 2.60 6.52
N LYS A 781 -8.71 1.90 6.28
CA LYS A 781 -8.34 0.55 6.85
C LYS A 781 -8.28 0.29 8.36
N HIS A 782 -7.88 1.19 9.27
CA HIS A 782 -7.87 0.90 10.70
C HIS A 782 -9.29 0.66 11.24
N GLU A 783 -10.32 1.47 10.91
CA GLU A 783 -11.68 1.05 11.33
C GLU A 783 -12.39 0.06 10.37
N LEU A 784 -12.03 -0.05 9.07
CA LEU A 784 -12.28 -1.31 8.36
C LEU A 784 -11.43 -2.50 8.92
N ALA A 785 -10.48 -2.30 9.84
CA ALA A 785 -9.78 -3.37 10.57
C ALA A 785 -10.58 -3.72 11.81
N HIS A 786 -11.12 -2.73 12.55
CA HIS A 786 -12.16 -2.95 13.54
C HIS A 786 -13.38 -3.71 12.95
N ALA A 787 -13.67 -3.52 11.65
CA ALA A 787 -14.63 -4.31 10.88
C ALA A 787 -14.24 -5.77 10.67
N LEU A 788 -12.98 -6.01 10.31
CA LEU A 788 -12.44 -7.36 10.15
C LEU A 788 -12.00 -7.96 11.50
N GLY A 789 -12.32 -7.29 12.61
CA GLY A 789 -12.14 -7.81 13.95
C GLY A 789 -10.78 -7.55 14.59
N PHE A 790 -10.01 -6.53 14.16
CA PHE A 790 -9.02 -5.90 15.02
C PHE A 790 -9.75 -5.06 16.08
N THR A 791 -10.29 -5.69 17.12
CA THR A 791 -10.95 -5.00 18.23
C THR A 791 -11.07 -5.93 19.45
N ALA A 792 -11.08 -5.33 20.65
CA ALA A 792 -11.31 -6.02 21.93
C ALA A 792 -12.46 -7.03 21.91
N GLN A 793 -13.55 -6.73 21.19
CA GLN A 793 -14.74 -7.59 21.10
C GLN A 793 -14.47 -8.92 20.37
N MET A 794 -13.43 -8.96 19.55
CA MET A 794 -13.13 -10.04 18.62
C MET A 794 -11.96 -10.93 19.04
N TYR A 795 -11.10 -10.51 19.97
CA TYR A 795 -9.95 -11.32 20.43
C TYR A 795 -10.38 -12.70 20.99
N ALA A 796 -11.49 -12.79 21.72
CA ALA A 796 -11.99 -14.06 22.26
C ALA A 796 -12.44 -15.05 21.16
N TYR A 797 -12.73 -14.55 19.96
CA TYR A 797 -13.22 -15.32 18.82
C TYR A 797 -12.10 -15.94 17.97
N MET A 798 -10.83 -15.58 18.21
CA MET A 798 -9.69 -16.05 17.40
C MET A 798 -9.54 -17.58 17.43
N ARG A 799 -9.03 -18.13 16.32
CA ARG A 799 -8.77 -19.56 16.10
C ARG A 799 -7.29 -19.86 15.90
N ASP A 800 -6.89 -21.10 16.10
CA ASP A 800 -5.55 -21.59 15.76
C ASP A 800 -5.46 -21.98 14.27
N SER A 801 -4.26 -22.39 13.84
CA SER A 801 -3.98 -22.79 12.45
C SER A 801 -4.69 -24.10 12.02
N ALA A 802 -5.18 -24.91 12.96
CA ALA A 802 -6.00 -26.10 12.70
C ALA A 802 -7.52 -25.81 12.68
N GLY A 803 -7.91 -24.56 12.98
CA GLY A 803 -9.29 -24.11 13.07
C GLY A 803 -9.94 -24.32 14.43
N THR A 804 -9.19 -24.70 15.47
CA THR A 804 -9.71 -24.81 16.84
C THR A 804 -9.95 -23.42 17.40
N ALA A 805 -11.03 -23.22 18.15
CA ALA A 805 -11.23 -21.99 18.92
C ALA A 805 -10.14 -21.86 20.00
N ARG A 806 -9.38 -20.76 20.00
CA ARG A 806 -8.33 -20.53 21.02
C ARG A 806 -8.92 -20.40 22.41
N THR A 807 -10.09 -19.75 22.49
CA THR A 807 -10.92 -19.61 23.68
C THR A 807 -12.06 -20.63 23.65
N THR A 808 -12.24 -21.40 24.72
CA THR A 808 -13.31 -22.41 24.82
C THR A 808 -14.68 -21.80 24.52
N ARG A 809 -15.50 -22.55 23.77
CA ARG A 809 -16.89 -22.20 23.49
C ARG A 809 -17.80 -22.94 24.46
N ASP A 810 -18.82 -22.26 25.00
CA ASP A 810 -19.90 -22.89 25.76
C ASP A 810 -20.68 -23.89 24.88
N SER A 811 -21.06 -25.03 25.44
CA SER A 811 -21.67 -26.13 24.69
C SER A 811 -23.15 -25.95 24.39
N ALA A 812 -23.85 -25.00 25.05
CA ALA A 812 -25.26 -24.72 24.81
C ALA A 812 -25.48 -23.61 23.77
N SER A 813 -24.65 -22.56 23.80
CA SER A 813 -24.71 -21.40 22.88
C SER A 813 -23.71 -21.49 21.72
N GLY A 814 -22.66 -22.30 21.86
CA GLY A 814 -21.53 -22.35 20.95
C GLY A 814 -20.64 -21.10 21.00
N GLN A 815 -20.90 -20.11 21.85
CA GLN A 815 -20.19 -18.82 21.91
C GLN A 815 -19.07 -18.81 22.97
N PRO A 816 -18.09 -17.88 22.95
CA PRO A 816 -17.23 -17.62 24.09
C PRO A 816 -18.06 -17.22 25.32
N THR A 817 -17.63 -17.62 26.52
CA THR A 817 -18.37 -17.30 27.75
C THR A 817 -18.38 -15.79 28.01
N LEU A 818 -19.58 -15.19 27.98
CA LEU A 818 -19.80 -13.79 28.35
C LEU A 818 -19.84 -13.66 29.88
N LEU A 819 -18.81 -13.06 30.46
CA LEU A 819 -18.70 -12.80 31.90
C LEU A 819 -19.34 -11.46 32.23
N THR A 820 -20.24 -11.42 33.21
CA THR A 820 -20.93 -10.19 33.64
C THR A 820 -20.35 -9.64 34.94
N ASN A 821 -20.34 -8.31 35.08
CA ASN A 821 -19.72 -7.56 36.19
C ASN A 821 -18.27 -8.00 36.49
N TYR A 822 -17.52 -8.31 35.44
CA TYR A 822 -16.16 -8.85 35.54
C TYR A 822 -15.15 -7.73 35.84
N VAL A 823 -14.39 -7.89 36.91
CA VAL A 823 -13.29 -6.98 37.28
C VAL A 823 -12.03 -7.45 36.56
N CYS A 824 -11.52 -6.65 35.62
CA CYS A 824 -10.28 -6.93 34.92
C CYS A 824 -9.05 -6.60 35.77
N PRO A 825 -7.87 -7.21 35.49
CA PRO A 825 -6.63 -6.96 36.25
C PRO A 825 -6.15 -5.49 36.26
N ASN A 826 -6.61 -4.65 35.33
CA ASN A 826 -6.40 -3.20 35.34
C ASN A 826 -7.35 -2.43 36.31
N GLY A 827 -8.21 -3.13 37.05
CA GLY A 827 -9.20 -2.56 37.98
C GLY A 827 -10.53 -2.11 37.33
N VAL A 828 -10.63 -2.13 36.00
CA VAL A 828 -11.87 -1.78 35.30
C VAL A 828 -12.92 -2.88 35.48
N THR A 829 -14.13 -2.50 35.85
CA THR A 829 -15.26 -3.44 36.01
C THR A 829 -16.19 -3.37 34.80
N MET A 830 -16.18 -4.40 33.96
CA MET A 830 -17.04 -4.49 32.78
C MET A 830 -18.39 -5.13 33.14
N SER A 831 -19.49 -4.47 32.78
CA SER A 831 -20.85 -5.01 32.95
C SER A 831 -21.05 -6.31 32.17
N SER A 832 -20.41 -6.46 31.02
CA SER A 832 -20.25 -7.73 30.29
C SER A 832 -19.01 -7.72 29.39
N VAL A 833 -18.21 -8.80 29.40
CA VAL A 833 -17.00 -8.96 28.57
C VAL A 833 -16.74 -10.44 28.24
N MET A 834 -16.14 -10.72 27.08
CA MET A 834 -15.62 -12.06 26.73
C MET A 834 -14.09 -12.00 26.86
N ILE A 835 -13.54 -12.72 27.84
CA ILE A 835 -12.09 -12.76 28.06
C ILE A 835 -11.46 -13.79 27.11
N PRO A 836 -10.48 -13.42 26.27
CA PRO A 836 -9.75 -14.39 25.45
C PRO A 836 -8.93 -15.32 26.35
N SER A 837 -8.74 -16.57 25.93
CA SER A 837 -7.89 -17.49 26.69
C SER A 837 -6.41 -17.06 26.69
N ASP A 838 -5.70 -17.54 27.71
CA ASP A 838 -4.28 -17.40 28.01
C ASP A 838 -3.26 -17.67 26.87
N ASN A 839 -3.72 -18.21 25.74
CA ASN A 839 -2.97 -18.49 24.50
C ASN A 839 -3.22 -17.44 23.40
N THR A 840 -3.97 -16.38 23.75
CA THR A 840 -4.39 -15.29 22.86
C THR A 840 -4.05 -13.94 23.49
N LEU A 841 -4.54 -13.67 24.70
CA LEU A 841 -4.31 -12.43 25.46
C LEU A 841 -3.94 -12.79 26.90
N LYS A 842 -3.03 -12.01 27.50
CA LYS A 842 -2.67 -12.08 28.92
C LYS A 842 -2.52 -10.70 29.54
N PHE A 843 -2.73 -10.60 30.84
CA PHE A 843 -2.38 -9.44 31.64
C PHE A 843 -1.05 -9.68 32.37
N PHE A 844 -0.21 -8.65 32.43
CA PHE A 844 1.07 -8.66 33.15
C PHE A 844 1.18 -7.43 34.03
N SER A 845 1.78 -7.55 35.22
CA SER A 845 2.08 -6.37 36.05
C SER A 845 3.45 -5.83 35.70
N GLU A 846 3.46 -4.70 35.00
CA GLU A 846 4.64 -4.01 34.49
C GLU A 846 4.46 -2.50 34.67
N ARG A 847 5.57 -1.74 34.71
CA ARG A 847 5.57 -0.27 34.91
C ARG A 847 4.65 0.23 36.05
N GLY A 848 4.52 -0.56 37.13
CA GLY A 848 3.71 -0.21 38.31
C GLY A 848 2.19 -0.35 38.17
N HIS A 849 1.68 -0.89 37.06
CA HIS A 849 0.25 -1.10 36.81
C HIS A 849 0.02 -2.49 36.16
N SER A 850 -1.10 -2.68 35.45
CA SER A 850 -1.44 -3.93 34.74
C SER A 850 -1.63 -3.66 33.26
N VAL A 851 -0.75 -4.22 32.43
CA VAL A 851 -0.75 -4.09 30.96
C VAL A 851 -1.40 -5.32 30.33
N ALA A 852 -2.30 -5.12 29.37
CA ALA A 852 -2.84 -6.19 28.55
C ALA A 852 -1.96 -6.42 27.32
N LYS A 853 -1.64 -7.69 27.01
CA LYS A 853 -0.77 -8.04 25.90
C LYS A 853 -1.33 -9.21 25.08
N LEU A 854 -1.24 -9.11 23.75
CA LEU A 854 -1.45 -10.25 22.86
C LEU A 854 -0.23 -11.17 22.91
N VAL A 855 -0.48 -12.47 23.07
CA VAL A 855 0.55 -13.52 23.24
C VAL A 855 0.49 -14.58 22.13
N THR A 856 -0.20 -14.27 21.03
CA THR A 856 -0.33 -15.17 19.89
C THR A 856 1.00 -15.36 19.14
N PRO A 857 1.23 -16.50 18.47
CA PRO A 857 2.58 -16.90 18.05
C PRO A 857 3.26 -15.95 17.06
N THR A 858 2.55 -15.49 16.04
CA THR A 858 3.11 -14.60 15.00
C THR A 858 3.35 -13.20 15.54
N VAL A 859 2.39 -12.66 16.30
CA VAL A 859 2.46 -11.32 16.94
C VAL A 859 3.64 -11.26 17.92
N LEU A 860 3.75 -12.23 18.82
CA LEU A 860 4.83 -12.28 19.80
C LEU A 860 6.19 -12.50 19.13
N LYS A 861 6.27 -13.39 18.14
CA LYS A 861 7.52 -13.66 17.43
C LYS A 861 7.96 -12.48 16.56
N PHE A 862 7.04 -11.72 15.98
CA PHE A 862 7.35 -10.45 15.31
C PHE A 862 8.03 -9.48 16.27
N ALA A 863 7.41 -9.23 17.43
CA ALA A 863 7.88 -8.23 18.38
C ALA A 863 9.18 -8.62 19.10
N GLN A 864 9.35 -9.89 19.49
CA GLN A 864 10.60 -10.40 20.09
C GLN A 864 11.82 -10.10 19.19
N GLU A 865 11.66 -10.33 17.89
CA GLU A 865 12.70 -10.11 16.87
C GLU A 865 12.85 -8.60 16.53
N TYR A 866 11.75 -7.86 16.59
CA TYR A 866 11.67 -6.44 16.25
C TYR A 866 12.44 -5.59 17.26
N PHE A 867 12.09 -5.73 18.53
CA PHE A 867 12.73 -5.02 19.64
C PHE A 867 14.13 -5.55 19.98
N ASP A 868 14.52 -6.75 19.53
CA ASP A 868 15.65 -7.52 20.07
C ASP A 868 15.45 -7.92 21.55
N CYS A 869 14.26 -8.43 21.85
CA CYS A 869 13.90 -8.90 23.18
C CYS A 869 13.39 -10.35 23.13
N PRO A 870 14.28 -11.36 23.17
CA PRO A 870 13.88 -12.78 23.20
C PRO A 870 13.05 -13.17 24.43
N THR A 871 13.10 -12.38 25.51
CA THR A 871 12.31 -12.59 26.74
C THR A 871 11.02 -11.77 26.77
N LEU A 872 10.60 -11.16 25.65
CA LEU A 872 9.32 -10.47 25.58
C LEU A 872 8.18 -11.49 25.77
N ASN A 873 7.23 -11.13 26.62
CA ASN A 873 6.17 -11.98 27.16
C ASN A 873 4.82 -11.84 26.43
N GLY A 874 4.64 -10.76 25.66
CA GLY A 874 3.46 -10.38 24.92
C GLY A 874 3.68 -9.04 24.23
N VAL A 875 2.78 -8.65 23.32
CA VAL A 875 2.79 -7.33 22.68
C VAL A 875 1.68 -6.47 23.25
N GLU A 876 2.03 -5.27 23.72
CA GLU A 876 1.15 -4.38 24.47
C GLU A 876 0.03 -3.82 23.58
N LEU A 877 -1.21 -3.98 24.04
CA LEU A 877 -2.37 -3.29 23.51
C LEU A 877 -2.55 -1.97 24.25
N GLU A 878 -3.09 -0.99 23.54
CA GLU A 878 -3.43 0.32 24.07
C GLU A 878 -4.29 0.21 25.34
N ASN A 879 -4.00 1.05 26.33
CA ASN A 879 -4.60 0.99 27.65
C ASN A 879 -5.33 2.30 28.05
N GLN A 880 -5.11 3.39 27.30
CA GLN A 880 -5.86 4.64 27.42
C GLN A 880 -7.13 4.70 26.52
N ASP A 881 -7.36 3.69 25.68
CA ASP A 881 -8.65 3.40 25.03
C ASP A 881 -9.80 3.40 26.07
N ALA A 882 -10.74 4.33 25.93
CA ALA A 882 -11.58 4.80 27.03
C ALA A 882 -12.43 3.72 27.73
N GLY A 883 -12.00 3.32 28.93
CA GLY A 883 -12.83 2.57 29.90
C GLY A 883 -12.94 1.06 29.64
N ALA A 884 -12.02 0.46 28.89
CA ALA A 884 -12.02 -0.97 28.55
C ALA A 884 -11.16 -1.85 29.48
N CYS A 885 -11.32 -3.18 29.36
CA CYS A 885 -10.37 -4.14 29.96
C CYS A 885 -9.03 -4.21 29.21
N PHE A 886 -9.06 -3.97 27.91
CA PHE A 886 -7.94 -3.95 26.97
C PHE A 886 -8.42 -3.22 25.72
N GLY A 887 -7.52 -2.47 25.07
CA GLY A 887 -7.86 -1.64 23.91
C GLY A 887 -8.21 -2.40 22.63
N SER A 888 -8.51 -1.63 21.59
CA SER A 888 -8.62 -2.06 20.20
C SER A 888 -7.47 -1.52 19.33
N HIS A 889 -6.43 -0.96 19.95
CA HIS A 889 -5.23 -0.42 19.32
C HIS A 889 -3.94 -1.07 19.88
N TRP A 890 -2.82 -0.90 19.19
CA TRP A 890 -1.48 -1.14 19.75
C TRP A 890 -1.06 0.04 20.63
N GLU A 891 -0.32 -0.26 21.70
CA GLU A 891 0.25 0.71 22.64
C GLU A 891 1.13 1.77 21.93
N GLU A 892 0.65 3.01 21.88
CA GLU A 892 1.31 4.15 21.20
C GLU A 892 2.74 4.38 21.70
N ARG A 893 3.00 4.19 23.01
CA ARG A 893 4.34 4.38 23.62
C ARG A 893 5.42 3.59 22.89
N ILE A 894 5.13 2.35 22.50
CA ILE A 894 6.10 1.45 21.85
C ILE A 894 5.82 1.20 20.37
N PHE A 895 4.78 1.84 19.81
CA PHE A 895 4.40 1.77 18.40
C PHE A 895 3.82 3.10 17.85
N GLU A 896 4.37 4.27 18.23
CA GLU A 896 3.89 5.62 17.83
C GLU A 896 3.52 5.78 16.34
N PRO A 897 4.29 5.22 15.39
CA PRO A 897 3.95 5.34 14.00
C PRO A 897 3.13 4.15 13.51
N GLU A 898 2.48 3.27 14.30
CA GLU A 898 1.59 2.22 13.76
C GLU A 898 0.30 2.81 13.18
N MET A 899 -0.46 1.99 12.48
CA MET A 899 -1.74 2.33 11.85
C MET A 899 -2.91 1.92 12.74
N MET A 900 -2.77 0.81 13.46
CA MET A 900 -3.67 0.46 14.55
C MET A 900 -3.19 1.04 15.89
N SER A 901 -2.31 2.04 15.91
CA SER A 901 -2.16 2.88 17.09
C SER A 901 -3.28 3.95 17.11
N PRO A 902 -3.57 4.57 18.27
CA PRO A 902 -4.75 5.42 18.45
C PRO A 902 -4.66 6.82 17.83
N LEU A 903 -3.48 7.27 17.39
CA LEU A 903 -3.25 8.64 16.89
C LEU A 903 -2.92 8.68 15.40
N GLN A 904 -3.33 9.75 14.71
CA GLN A 904 -2.86 10.02 13.34
C GLN A 904 -1.49 10.72 13.38
N SER A 905 -0.46 9.90 13.57
CA SER A 905 0.93 10.29 13.75
C SER A 905 1.52 10.93 12.49
N PHE A 906 2.67 11.57 12.65
CA PHE A 906 3.37 12.33 11.60
C PHE A 906 3.75 11.47 10.37
N ARG A 907 3.80 10.14 10.52
CA ARG A 907 3.15 9.18 9.62
C ARG A 907 2.79 7.93 10.43
N ASN A 908 1.74 7.22 10.06
CA ASN A 908 1.37 5.91 10.61
C ASN A 908 1.99 4.74 9.79
N VAL A 909 1.78 3.45 10.17
CA VAL A 909 2.34 2.20 9.59
C VAL A 909 1.42 0.99 9.73
N ALA A 910 0.98 0.39 8.63
CA ALA A 910 0.39 -0.95 8.64
C ALA A 910 1.51 -2.00 8.69
N SER A 911 2.14 -2.13 9.84
CA SER A 911 3.36 -2.92 9.96
C SER A 911 3.09 -4.41 9.96
N GLY A 912 4.18 -5.18 9.95
CA GLY A 912 4.14 -6.62 10.14
C GLY A 912 3.47 -7.04 11.46
N LEU A 913 3.35 -6.14 12.44
CA LEU A 913 2.63 -6.39 13.70
C LEU A 913 1.12 -6.51 13.50
N THR A 914 0.46 -5.53 12.87
CA THR A 914 -0.97 -5.67 12.56
C THR A 914 -1.23 -6.81 11.58
N LEU A 915 -0.32 -7.04 10.62
CA LEU A 915 -0.43 -8.21 9.74
C LEU A 915 -0.29 -9.53 10.51
N ALA A 916 0.54 -9.58 11.55
CA ALA A 916 0.68 -10.73 12.44
C ALA A 916 -0.59 -10.99 13.24
N TYR A 917 -1.29 -9.95 13.72
CA TYR A 917 -2.60 -10.11 14.38
C TYR A 917 -3.61 -10.81 13.46
N PHE A 918 -3.77 -10.30 12.24
CA PHE A 918 -4.73 -10.88 11.31
C PHE A 918 -4.37 -12.32 10.92
N GLN A 919 -3.09 -12.70 10.94
CA GLN A 919 -2.66 -14.08 10.71
C GLN A 919 -2.93 -14.99 11.91
N ASP A 920 -2.67 -14.50 13.12
CA ASP A 920 -2.92 -15.25 14.35
C ASP A 920 -4.42 -15.40 14.66
N SER A 921 -5.27 -14.57 14.04
CA SER A 921 -6.73 -14.63 14.19
C SER A 921 -7.36 -15.97 13.81
N GLY A 922 -6.73 -16.73 12.90
CA GLY A 922 -7.30 -17.95 12.32
C GLY A 922 -8.51 -17.71 11.41
N TRP A 923 -8.99 -16.47 11.26
CA TRP A 923 -10.04 -16.12 10.30
C TRP A 923 -9.47 -15.81 8.92
N TYR A 924 -8.22 -15.34 8.87
CA TYR A 924 -7.53 -14.89 7.67
C TYR A 924 -6.14 -15.52 7.52
N LYS A 925 -5.74 -15.80 6.29
CA LYS A 925 -4.34 -15.99 5.89
C LYS A 925 -3.80 -14.67 5.33
N VAL A 926 -2.60 -14.25 5.76
CA VAL A 926 -2.11 -12.89 5.52
C VAL A 926 -0.96 -12.83 4.53
N ASN A 927 -1.00 -11.82 3.68
CA ASN A 927 -0.01 -11.50 2.68
C ASN A 927 0.98 -10.47 3.27
N PHE A 928 1.94 -10.97 4.05
CA PHE A 928 2.87 -10.15 4.85
C PHE A 928 3.75 -9.19 4.04
N THR A 929 3.89 -9.38 2.74
CA THR A 929 4.60 -8.45 1.85
C THR A 929 3.89 -7.10 1.66
N ALA A 930 2.69 -6.92 2.23
CA ALA A 930 2.01 -5.62 2.40
C ALA A 930 2.38 -4.93 3.73
N GLN A 931 3.29 -5.53 4.51
CA GLN A 931 3.81 -4.92 5.73
C GLN A 931 4.59 -3.66 5.39
N GLU A 932 4.27 -2.59 6.09
CA GLU A 932 4.94 -1.32 5.93
C GLU A 932 6.06 -1.19 7.00
N PRO A 933 7.24 -0.61 6.67
CA PRO A 933 8.40 -0.64 7.56
C PRO A 933 8.27 0.31 8.75
N MET A 934 8.74 -0.13 9.92
CA MET A 934 8.70 0.60 11.19
C MET A 934 10.10 0.68 11.81
N TYR A 935 10.40 1.80 12.49
CA TYR A 935 11.69 2.00 13.20
C TYR A 935 11.54 2.31 14.68
N TRP A 936 10.36 2.79 15.11
CA TRP A 936 10.07 3.11 16.51
C TRP A 936 10.25 1.87 17.39
N GLY A 937 11.20 1.90 18.33
CA GLY A 937 11.56 0.76 19.18
C GLY A 937 12.43 -0.33 18.52
N ALA A 938 12.72 -0.26 17.21
CA ALA A 938 13.51 -1.28 16.53
C ALA A 938 14.91 -1.45 17.16
N LYS A 939 15.27 -2.69 17.51
CA LYS A 939 16.53 -3.07 18.20
C LYS A 939 16.86 -2.23 19.46
N ARG A 940 15.87 -1.83 20.26
CA ARG A 940 16.09 -1.10 21.54
C ARG A 940 16.15 -1.99 22.79
N GLY A 941 15.97 -3.29 22.63
CA GLY A 941 16.06 -4.31 23.66
C GLY A 941 14.89 -4.31 24.63
N CYS A 942 14.86 -5.32 25.51
CA CYS A 942 13.81 -5.47 26.54
C CYS A 942 13.58 -4.23 27.44
N PRO A 943 14.57 -3.38 27.78
CA PRO A 943 14.32 -2.17 28.56
C PRO A 943 13.28 -1.23 27.91
N PHE A 944 13.27 -1.12 26.57
CA PHE A 944 12.34 -0.23 25.85
C PHE A 944 10.86 -0.62 26.06
N THR A 945 10.56 -1.93 26.06
CA THR A 945 9.19 -2.42 26.27
C THR A 945 8.80 -2.44 27.75
N SER A 946 9.70 -2.89 28.63
CA SER A 946 9.40 -3.23 30.03
C SER A 946 9.63 -2.13 31.08
N GLN A 947 10.45 -1.12 30.78
CA GLN A 947 10.76 -0.04 31.71
C GLN A 947 9.96 1.23 31.39
N THR A 948 9.94 2.19 32.32
CA THR A 948 9.39 3.51 32.07
C THR A 948 10.27 4.26 31.06
N CYS A 949 9.65 5.07 30.19
CA CYS A 949 10.33 5.85 29.15
C CYS A 949 11.31 6.90 29.71
N ILE A 950 11.11 7.34 30.95
CA ILE A 950 11.96 8.26 31.70
C ILE A 950 12.19 7.68 33.10
N THR A 951 13.35 8.00 33.69
CA THR A 951 13.74 7.66 35.06
C THR A 951 14.18 8.91 35.83
N LEU A 952 13.83 8.98 37.12
CA LEU A 952 14.25 10.04 38.05
C LEU A 952 15.42 9.52 38.90
N SER A 953 16.59 10.16 38.80
CA SER A 953 17.74 9.83 39.64
C SER A 953 17.65 10.44 41.04
N SER A 954 18.37 9.85 42.01
CA SER A 954 18.33 10.23 43.43
C SER A 954 18.79 11.66 43.77
N ASN A 955 19.31 12.40 42.80
CA ASN A 955 19.65 13.82 42.90
C ASN A 955 18.60 14.77 42.29
N GLY A 956 17.47 14.25 41.79
CA GLY A 956 16.40 15.03 41.18
C GLY A 956 16.45 15.17 39.65
N THR A 957 17.37 14.49 38.95
CA THR A 957 17.52 14.64 37.48
C THR A 957 16.65 13.64 36.71
N ASN A 958 15.79 14.13 35.82
CA ASN A 958 15.00 13.30 34.90
C ASN A 958 15.84 12.89 33.69
N THR A 959 15.90 11.59 33.37
CA THR A 959 16.68 11.04 32.25
C THR A 959 15.79 10.13 31.39
N ALA A 960 15.74 10.38 30.08
CA ALA A 960 15.06 9.49 29.14
C ALA A 960 15.78 8.14 29.03
N THR A 961 15.04 7.05 29.27
CA THR A 961 15.52 5.65 29.20
C THR A 961 15.92 5.25 27.77
N THR A 962 15.40 5.95 26.76
CA THR A 962 15.79 5.80 25.36
C THR A 962 15.75 7.19 24.70
N SER A 963 16.87 7.90 24.76
CA SER A 963 16.98 9.36 24.54
C SER A 963 16.92 9.82 23.08
N ASP A 964 16.61 8.92 22.14
CA ASP A 964 16.29 9.20 20.75
C ASP A 964 14.84 8.83 20.39
N HIS A 965 14.03 8.43 21.38
CA HIS A 965 12.58 8.21 21.29
C HIS A 965 11.85 9.15 22.25
N TYR A 966 12.32 9.21 23.50
CA TYR A 966 11.73 9.99 24.59
C TYR A 966 12.63 11.14 25.03
N CYS A 967 12.05 12.17 25.63
CA CYS A 967 12.70 13.44 25.92
C CYS A 967 12.22 14.09 27.23
N THR A 968 13.02 14.99 27.81
CA THR A 968 12.80 15.56 29.16
C THR A 968 12.82 17.09 29.24
N ASP A 969 12.93 17.79 28.10
CA ASP A 969 12.94 19.26 28.00
C ASP A 969 12.24 19.69 26.70
N SER A 970 11.30 20.64 26.77
CA SER A 970 10.57 21.15 25.59
C SER A 970 11.45 22.00 24.67
N LYS A 971 12.64 22.41 25.14
CA LYS A 971 13.69 23.04 24.35
C LYS A 971 14.67 22.02 23.76
N MET A 972 14.45 20.72 23.97
CA MET A 972 15.28 19.68 23.38
C MET A 972 15.08 19.66 21.86
N ASP A 973 16.12 20.09 21.17
CA ASP A 973 16.24 20.06 19.72
C ASP A 973 16.92 18.75 19.32
N ALA A 974 16.15 17.86 18.68
CA ALA A 974 16.50 16.47 18.42
C ALA A 974 15.89 15.97 17.10
N CYS A 975 15.79 14.65 16.92
CA CYS A 975 15.37 13.99 15.68
C CYS A 975 14.29 12.94 15.96
N THR A 976 13.43 12.64 14.99
CA THR A 976 12.51 11.48 15.05
C THR A 976 13.28 10.15 15.03
N VAL A 977 12.65 9.05 15.43
CA VAL A 977 13.31 7.72 15.46
C VAL A 977 13.66 7.21 14.07
N ASP A 978 12.81 7.48 13.07
CA ASP A 978 13.13 7.22 11.66
C ASP A 978 14.24 8.16 11.12
N LEU A 979 14.79 9.03 11.98
CA LEU A 979 15.74 10.11 11.74
C LEU A 979 15.33 11.10 10.66
N THR A 980 14.17 10.94 10.05
CA THR A 980 13.80 11.70 8.87
C THR A 980 13.45 13.15 9.16
N SER A 981 13.16 13.49 10.42
CA SER A 981 12.67 14.80 10.83
C SER A 981 13.45 15.35 12.01
N ARG A 982 13.66 16.67 12.06
CA ARG A 982 13.91 17.30 13.36
C ARG A 982 12.64 17.13 14.19
N ALA A 983 12.83 16.66 15.41
CA ALA A 983 11.78 16.53 16.38
C ALA A 983 11.79 17.69 17.36
N PHE A 984 10.59 18.10 17.76
CA PHE A 984 10.40 18.79 19.03
C PHE A 984 10.05 17.76 20.09
N CYS A 985 10.38 18.04 21.35
CA CYS A 985 9.91 17.23 22.45
C CYS A 985 8.45 17.58 22.77
N THR A 986 7.55 16.60 22.83
CA THR A 986 6.13 16.83 23.19
C THR A 986 5.90 17.13 24.68
N VAL A 987 6.96 17.28 25.49
CA VAL A 987 6.79 17.58 26.91
C VAL A 987 6.14 18.93 27.13
N SER A 988 5.04 18.94 27.87
CA SER A 988 4.34 20.13 28.32
C SER A 988 4.30 20.16 29.85
N THR A 989 3.75 21.23 30.43
CA THR A 989 3.45 21.29 31.87
C THR A 989 2.16 22.07 32.03
N THR A 990 1.11 21.36 32.43
CA THR A 990 -0.27 21.84 32.28
C THR A 990 -0.94 21.87 33.65
N ALA A 991 -1.10 23.07 34.20
CA ALA A 991 -1.63 23.27 35.54
C ALA A 991 -3.04 22.66 35.68
N GLY A 992 -3.19 21.70 36.60
CA GLY A 992 -4.44 20.97 36.83
C GLY A 992 -4.56 19.64 36.08
N LEU A 993 -3.58 19.26 35.23
CA LEU A 993 -3.50 17.92 34.64
C LEU A 993 -3.27 16.86 35.74
N ASN A 994 -4.09 15.80 35.76
CA ASN A 994 -4.05 14.77 36.79
C ASN A 994 -3.48 13.45 36.26
N ILE A 995 -2.16 13.36 36.15
CA ILE A 995 -1.44 12.19 35.66
C ILE A 995 -1.51 11.04 36.70
N PRO A 996 -1.79 9.78 36.32
CA PRO A 996 -1.68 8.62 37.23
C PRO A 996 -0.28 8.46 37.85
N SER A 997 -0.18 7.99 39.10
CA SER A 997 1.11 7.99 39.83
C SER A 997 2.20 7.11 39.22
N TYR A 998 1.85 6.08 38.44
CA TYR A 998 2.79 5.24 37.70
C TYR A 998 3.29 5.86 36.38
N TYR A 999 2.65 6.93 35.91
CA TYR A 999 3.05 7.73 34.74
C TYR A 999 3.68 9.08 35.12
N ARG A 1000 3.87 9.37 36.41
CA ARG A 1000 4.55 10.60 36.87
C ARG A 1000 6.06 10.44 36.78
N TYR A 1001 6.60 10.69 35.59
CA TYR A 1001 8.04 10.57 35.32
C TYR A 1001 8.89 11.73 35.84
N PHE A 1002 8.27 12.86 36.16
CA PHE A 1002 8.92 14.11 36.53
C PHE A 1002 8.71 14.46 38.01
N SER A 1003 9.61 15.29 38.54
CA SER A 1003 9.50 15.87 39.88
C SER A 1003 8.31 16.82 40.07
N ASP A 1004 7.83 17.43 38.98
CA ASP A 1004 6.53 18.10 38.93
C ASP A 1004 5.46 17.09 38.48
N PRO A 1005 4.39 16.85 39.26
CA PRO A 1005 3.37 15.86 38.95
C PRO A 1005 2.40 16.28 37.82
N THR A 1006 2.65 17.40 37.13
CA THR A 1006 1.87 17.95 36.01
C THR A 1006 2.68 18.10 34.70
N THR A 1007 3.95 17.66 34.69
CA THR A 1007 4.82 17.61 33.50
C THR A 1007 4.76 16.23 32.85
N ALA A 1008 4.44 16.17 31.54
CA ALA A 1008 4.30 14.93 30.75
C ALA A 1008 4.29 15.22 29.24
N GLY A 1009 4.29 14.16 28.43
CA GLY A 1009 3.78 14.21 27.04
C GLY A 1009 2.25 14.15 26.97
N GLU A 1010 1.74 13.85 25.78
CA GLU A 1010 0.32 13.50 25.57
C GLU A 1010 -0.03 12.16 26.23
N ASP A 1011 -1.31 11.87 26.45
CA ASP A 1011 -1.77 10.72 27.23
C ASP A 1011 -1.45 9.36 26.58
N PHE A 1012 -1.93 9.09 25.36
CA PHE A 1012 -1.78 7.81 24.64
C PHE A 1012 -0.37 7.17 24.63
N PRO A 1013 0.75 7.90 24.49
CA PRO A 1013 2.08 7.30 24.67
C PRO A 1013 2.42 7.03 26.15
N ASP A 1014 1.49 6.55 27.00
CA ASP A 1014 1.71 6.29 28.44
C ASP A 1014 2.15 7.57 29.21
N TYR A 1015 1.73 8.77 28.77
CA TYR A 1015 2.26 10.10 29.17
C TYR A 1015 3.75 10.35 28.87
N CYS A 1016 4.40 9.49 28.10
CA CYS A 1016 5.79 9.65 27.70
C CYS A 1016 5.94 10.83 26.72
N PRO A 1017 6.78 11.82 27.02
CA PRO A 1017 7.13 12.85 26.05
C PRO A 1017 8.02 12.25 24.97
N ILE A 1018 7.52 12.31 23.73
CA ILE A 1018 8.13 11.72 22.54
C ILE A 1018 8.81 12.78 21.68
N LEU A 1019 9.76 12.34 20.86
CA LEU A 1019 10.40 13.15 19.83
C LEU A 1019 9.57 13.14 18.55
N SER A 1020 8.50 13.94 18.54
CA SER A 1020 7.53 14.02 17.44
C SER A 1020 8.04 14.87 16.28
N GLY A 1021 7.83 14.38 15.06
CA GLY A 1021 8.19 15.07 13.84
C GLY A 1021 7.21 16.18 13.48
N TYR A 1022 7.74 17.29 12.99
CA TYR A 1022 6.96 18.41 12.48
C TYR A 1022 7.51 18.84 11.13
N SER A 1023 6.68 19.12 10.13
CA SER A 1023 7.13 19.33 8.75
C SER A 1023 8.13 20.47 8.54
N THR A 1024 8.09 21.52 9.38
CA THR A 1024 9.08 22.62 9.33
C THR A 1024 10.39 22.24 10.04
N GLY A 1025 10.37 21.16 10.83
CA GLY A 1025 11.52 20.43 11.29
C GLY A 1025 11.99 19.38 10.29
N ASP A 1026 11.04 18.83 9.54
CA ASP A 1026 11.18 17.61 8.76
C ASP A 1026 12.36 17.73 7.84
N CYS A 1027 13.23 16.75 7.97
CA CYS A 1027 14.44 16.65 7.21
C CYS A 1027 14.11 15.95 5.90
N ARG A 1028 13.00 16.44 5.31
CA ARG A 1028 12.39 15.95 4.11
C ARG A 1028 12.16 16.99 2.98
N ILE A 1029 11.23 17.96 2.84
CA ILE A 1029 10.53 18.61 1.63
C ILE A 1029 10.69 20.17 1.34
N SER A 1030 11.04 20.90 0.15
CA SER A 1030 12.18 21.87 -0.46
C SER A 1030 12.92 23.36 -0.28
N GLY A 1031 12.72 24.41 0.58
CA GLY A 1031 13.66 25.44 1.16
C GLY A 1031 13.74 25.77 2.71
N ASN A 1032 13.84 24.90 3.73
CA ASN A 1032 13.34 25.11 5.14
C ASN A 1032 14.25 25.95 6.08
N LEU A 1033 15.42 26.42 5.62
CA LEU A 1033 16.57 26.69 6.50
C LEU A 1033 16.23 27.89 7.32
N GLN A 1034 16.53 27.76 8.59
CA GLN A 1034 16.78 28.93 9.37
C GLN A 1034 18.19 29.44 8.99
N TYR A 1035 18.29 29.99 7.77
CA TYR A 1035 19.30 30.98 7.43
C TYR A 1035 19.12 32.14 8.42
N PRO A 1036 20.18 32.74 8.96
CA PRO A 1036 20.03 33.89 9.87
C PRO A 1036 19.28 35.04 9.18
N PRO A 1037 18.36 35.75 9.85
CA PRO A 1037 17.63 36.87 9.25
C PRO A 1037 18.55 37.91 8.61
N GLY A 1038 18.27 38.29 7.36
CA GLY A 1038 19.12 39.19 6.57
C GLY A 1038 20.38 38.54 5.97
N SER A 1039 20.56 37.22 6.11
CA SER A 1039 21.68 36.45 5.57
C SER A 1039 21.20 35.29 4.69
N SER A 1040 22.06 34.87 3.75
CA SER A 1040 21.95 33.62 2.99
C SER A 1040 23.04 32.61 3.37
N THR A 1041 23.80 32.88 4.44
CA THR A 1041 24.86 31.98 4.91
C THR A 1041 24.28 30.75 5.59
N ASN A 1042 24.59 29.57 5.06
CA ASN A 1042 24.33 28.29 5.72
C ASN A 1042 25.32 28.09 6.89
N VAL A 1043 25.02 28.67 8.04
CA VAL A 1043 25.97 28.76 9.15
C VAL A 1043 26.22 27.44 9.88
N LYS A 1044 25.41 26.37 9.71
CA LYS A 1044 25.60 25.07 10.39
C LYS A 1044 26.03 23.92 9.47
N GLY A 1045 26.47 24.26 8.26
CA GLY A 1045 27.00 23.31 7.27
C GLY A 1045 25.96 22.34 6.71
N GLU A 1046 24.70 22.76 6.73
CA GLU A 1046 23.52 21.93 6.55
C GLU A 1046 23.43 21.44 5.10
N ILE A 1047 23.58 20.14 4.83
CA ILE A 1047 23.17 19.55 3.56
C ILE A 1047 21.99 18.65 3.78
N TYR A 1048 20.96 18.94 3.04
CA TYR A 1048 19.65 18.79 3.58
C TYR A 1048 18.85 18.44 2.29
N THR A 1049 18.27 17.23 2.24
CA THR A 1049 17.98 16.50 0.99
C THR A 1049 16.97 15.32 1.11
N THR A 1050 16.56 14.65 0.01
CA THR A 1050 15.80 13.38 0.08
C THR A 1050 16.64 12.22 0.62
N ASN A 1051 17.85 12.53 1.08
CA ASN A 1051 18.89 11.65 1.56
C ASN A 1051 19.38 12.08 2.95
N SER A 1052 18.83 13.16 3.54
CA SER A 1052 19.38 13.83 4.72
C SER A 1052 18.64 13.57 6.00
N TYR A 1053 19.04 12.51 6.65
CA TYR A 1053 18.67 12.19 8.01
C TYR A 1053 19.11 13.29 8.97
N CYS A 1054 18.27 13.55 9.96
CA CYS A 1054 18.53 14.36 11.12
C CYS A 1054 19.59 13.74 12.02
N MET A 1055 20.52 14.58 12.46
CA MET A 1055 21.65 14.20 13.30
C MET A 1055 21.83 15.22 14.42
N LYS A 1056 22.46 14.78 15.50
CA LYS A 1056 22.94 15.68 16.54
C LYS A 1056 24.18 16.40 16.02
N SER A 1057 24.15 17.72 15.98
CA SER A 1057 25.24 18.57 15.48
C SER A 1057 25.24 19.96 16.09
N SER A 1058 26.33 20.29 16.78
CA SER A 1058 26.64 21.65 17.23
C SER A 1058 27.45 22.45 16.20
N LEU A 1059 27.63 21.94 14.98
CA LEU A 1059 28.46 22.61 13.96
C LEU A 1059 27.97 24.02 13.66
N LEU A 1060 28.91 24.97 13.59
CA LEU A 1060 28.64 26.39 13.39
C LEU A 1060 29.84 27.11 12.73
N ALA A 1061 29.56 28.03 11.81
CA ALA A 1061 30.58 28.80 11.11
C ALA A 1061 31.27 29.79 12.05
N GLN A 1062 32.59 29.95 11.91
CA GLN A 1062 33.38 30.80 12.80
C GLN A 1062 32.87 32.26 12.79
N GLY A 1063 32.69 32.83 13.98
CA GLY A 1063 32.15 34.19 14.17
C GLY A 1063 30.63 34.27 14.36
N TRP A 1064 29.89 33.17 14.20
CA TRP A 1064 28.45 33.11 14.45
C TRP A 1064 28.11 32.52 15.82
N ILE A 1065 26.88 32.74 16.28
CA ILE A 1065 26.31 32.17 17.51
C ILE A 1065 24.98 31.49 17.16
N SER A 1066 24.77 30.26 17.65
CA SER A 1066 23.52 29.50 17.49
C SER A 1066 23.37 28.53 18.66
N SER A 1067 22.15 28.37 19.17
CA SER A 1067 21.81 27.41 20.22
C SER A 1067 21.34 26.05 19.68
N ARG A 1068 21.19 25.89 18.35
CA ARG A 1068 20.67 24.64 17.76
C ARG A 1068 21.71 23.51 17.82
N THR A 1069 21.32 22.39 18.40
CA THR A 1069 22.11 21.16 18.59
C THR A 1069 21.79 20.06 17.58
N THR A 1070 20.88 20.29 16.64
CA THR A 1070 20.66 19.47 15.45
C THR A 1070 21.27 20.09 14.19
N GLY A 1071 21.55 19.18 13.28
CA GLY A 1071 21.68 19.43 11.85
C GLY A 1071 21.38 18.11 11.13
N CYS A 1072 20.69 18.17 10.01
CA CYS A 1072 20.51 17.06 9.08
C CYS A 1072 21.60 17.13 8.01
N TYR A 1073 22.03 15.98 7.50
CA TYR A 1073 23.19 15.90 6.61
C TYR A 1073 22.95 14.75 5.63
N ALA A 1074 23.26 14.89 4.34
CA ALA A 1074 23.00 13.80 3.39
C ALA A 1074 23.83 12.59 3.81
N ALA A 1075 23.18 11.44 4.03
CA ALA A 1075 23.78 10.28 4.69
C ALA A 1075 23.57 9.01 3.87
N SER A 1076 24.63 8.61 3.15
CA SER A 1076 24.61 7.45 2.27
C SER A 1076 25.26 6.28 2.95
N CYS A 1077 24.51 5.19 3.19
CA CYS A 1077 25.10 3.97 3.71
C CYS A 1077 25.52 3.01 2.61
N TYR A 1078 26.78 2.55 2.65
CA TYR A 1078 27.30 1.44 1.86
C TYR A 1078 28.06 0.47 2.78
N ASN A 1079 27.64 -0.81 2.80
CA ASN A 1079 28.21 -1.86 3.66
C ASN A 1079 28.35 -1.47 5.15
N GLY A 1080 27.37 -0.73 5.70
CA GLY A 1080 27.37 -0.26 7.09
C GLY A 1080 28.23 0.99 7.37
N VAL A 1081 28.95 1.51 6.36
CA VAL A 1081 29.66 2.79 6.45
C VAL A 1081 28.73 3.89 5.94
N ILE A 1082 28.46 4.88 6.79
CA ILE A 1082 27.69 6.07 6.49
C ILE A 1082 28.65 7.16 6.01
N THR A 1083 28.41 7.65 4.80
CA THR A 1083 29.06 8.85 4.26
C THR A 1083 28.16 10.04 4.55
N ILE A 1084 28.61 10.96 5.39
CA ILE A 1084 27.87 12.18 5.73
C ILE A 1084 28.42 13.35 4.92
N THR A 1085 27.53 14.09 4.26
CA THR A 1085 27.89 15.25 3.43
C THR A 1085 27.35 16.54 4.04
N LEU A 1086 28.20 17.57 4.12
CA LEU A 1086 27.95 18.88 4.73
C LEU A 1086 28.23 20.02 3.73
N ALA A 1087 27.56 21.17 3.86
CA ALA A 1087 27.80 22.37 3.04
C ALA A 1087 28.94 23.21 3.64
N GLY A 1088 30.15 23.14 3.09
CA GLY A 1088 31.26 24.00 3.50
C GLY A 1088 31.27 25.38 2.83
N PRO A 1089 32.02 26.36 3.36
CA PRO A 1089 32.16 27.70 2.75
C PRO A 1089 32.85 27.74 1.37
N SER A 1090 33.28 26.60 0.83
CA SER A 1090 34.02 26.51 -0.44
C SER A 1090 33.61 25.28 -1.29
N GLY A 1091 32.48 24.64 -0.96
CA GLY A 1091 32.05 23.37 -1.55
C GLY A 1091 31.55 22.40 -0.48
N SER A 1092 31.06 21.23 -0.88
CA SER A 1092 30.66 20.19 0.08
C SER A 1092 31.87 19.59 0.80
N ILE A 1093 31.71 19.27 2.08
CA ILE A 1093 32.68 18.56 2.90
C ILE A 1093 32.07 17.20 3.22
N THR A 1094 32.74 16.12 2.84
CA THR A 1094 32.34 14.76 3.19
C THR A 1094 33.14 14.25 4.38
N THR A 1095 32.50 13.42 5.19
CA THR A 1095 33.11 12.64 6.27
C THR A 1095 32.48 11.26 6.31
N THR A 1096 33.12 10.29 6.95
CA THR A 1096 32.62 8.91 7.05
C THR A 1096 32.64 8.42 8.49
N CYS A 1097 31.64 7.62 8.84
CA CYS A 1097 31.49 7.00 10.14
C CYS A 1097 30.75 5.67 10.02
N SER A 1098 30.82 4.81 11.03
CA SER A 1098 30.13 3.51 11.04
C SER A 1098 29.56 3.14 12.41
N GLN A 1099 29.59 4.06 13.37
CA GLN A 1099 29.13 3.84 14.74
C GLN A 1099 28.28 5.02 15.20
N LYS A 1100 27.03 4.72 15.61
CA LYS A 1100 26.10 5.70 16.18
C LYS A 1100 26.76 6.48 17.33
N GLY A 1101 26.70 7.81 17.26
CA GLY A 1101 27.30 8.69 18.26
C GLY A 1101 28.80 8.94 18.10
N GLN A 1102 29.48 8.42 17.07
CA GLN A 1102 30.86 8.79 16.75
C GLN A 1102 30.94 10.31 16.51
N ALA A 1103 31.75 11.01 17.32
CA ALA A 1103 31.93 12.46 17.24
C ALA A 1103 32.94 12.85 16.15
N LEU A 1104 32.60 13.86 15.34
CA LEU A 1104 33.33 14.30 14.14
C LEU A 1104 33.57 15.81 14.17
N THR A 1105 34.82 16.23 13.98
CA THR A 1105 35.25 17.63 13.88
C THR A 1105 35.49 18.01 12.42
N ILE A 1106 34.80 19.04 11.92
CA ILE A 1106 34.71 19.33 10.48
C ILE A 1106 35.22 20.75 10.19
N SER A 1107 36.49 20.91 9.82
CA SER A 1107 37.03 22.22 9.43
C SER A 1107 36.35 22.76 8.16
N PRO A 1108 35.95 24.05 8.07
CA PRO A 1108 36.27 25.16 8.98
C PRO A 1108 35.16 25.47 10.02
N PHE A 1109 34.23 24.55 10.28
CA PHE A 1109 33.22 24.73 11.32
C PHE A 1109 33.81 24.53 12.73
N THR A 1110 33.33 25.31 13.69
CA THR A 1110 33.46 25.01 15.11
C THR A 1110 32.33 24.07 15.54
N GLY A 1111 32.48 23.38 16.67
CA GLY A 1111 31.49 22.42 17.17
C GLY A 1111 31.76 20.98 16.73
N THR A 1112 30.72 20.14 16.73
CA THR A 1112 30.83 18.69 16.55
C THR A 1112 29.58 18.12 15.90
N LEU A 1113 29.75 17.25 14.90
CA LEU A 1113 28.71 16.37 14.35
C LEU A 1113 28.80 15.00 15.01
N TYR A 1114 27.66 14.35 15.25
CA TYR A 1114 27.58 12.98 15.74
C TYR A 1114 26.99 12.06 14.66
N CYS A 1115 27.64 10.93 14.43
CA CYS A 1115 27.18 9.91 13.47
C CYS A 1115 25.78 9.37 13.84
N PRO A 1116 24.85 9.21 12.88
CA PRO A 1116 23.50 8.72 13.12
C PRO A 1116 23.44 7.19 13.29
N ASP A 1117 22.25 6.62 13.47
CA ASP A 1117 22.03 5.19 13.68
C ASP A 1117 22.07 4.38 12.37
N PRO A 1118 23.04 3.47 12.16
CA PRO A 1118 23.10 2.64 10.95
C PRO A 1118 21.84 1.79 10.71
N LEU A 1119 21.07 1.44 11.75
CA LEU A 1119 19.81 0.69 11.62
C LEU A 1119 18.82 1.40 10.68
N VAL A 1120 18.83 2.73 10.73
CA VAL A 1120 17.94 3.62 9.99
C VAL A 1120 18.55 4.00 8.65
N ILE A 1121 19.77 4.57 8.64
CA ILE A 1121 20.41 5.05 7.40
C ILE A 1121 20.64 3.92 6.39
N CYS A 1122 21.09 2.76 6.87
CA CYS A 1122 21.34 1.59 6.03
C CYS A 1122 20.07 0.79 5.72
N ASN A 1123 18.92 1.19 6.29
CA ASN A 1123 17.67 0.42 6.30
C ASN A 1123 17.89 -1.04 6.76
N THR A 1124 18.88 -1.32 7.63
CA THR A 1124 19.19 -2.69 8.07
C THR A 1124 18.15 -3.25 9.05
N GLY A 1125 17.16 -2.45 9.47
CA GLY A 1125 15.90 -2.92 10.06
C GLY A 1125 14.91 -3.49 9.03
N GLN A 1126 15.10 -3.27 7.73
CA GLN A 1126 14.30 -3.86 6.64
C GLN A 1126 15.00 -5.09 6.06
N CYS A 1127 14.21 -6.10 5.71
CA CYS A 1127 14.70 -7.32 5.09
C CYS A 1127 14.88 -7.09 3.58
N SER A 1128 16.13 -7.15 3.12
CA SER A 1128 16.48 -6.99 1.71
C SER A 1128 17.31 -8.20 1.24
N PRO A 1129 16.82 -9.04 0.30
CA PRO A 1129 15.50 -8.95 -0.35
C PRO A 1129 14.35 -9.22 0.61
N ALA A 1130 13.14 -8.79 0.22
CA ALA A 1130 11.92 -8.96 0.99
C ALA A 1130 11.60 -10.44 1.24
N CYS A 1131 10.90 -10.69 2.34
CA CYS A 1131 10.57 -12.04 2.80
C CYS A 1131 9.54 -12.72 1.90
N GLY A 1132 9.80 -13.99 1.55
CA GLY A 1132 8.95 -14.78 0.67
C GLY A 1132 7.66 -15.29 1.32
N ALA A 1133 7.04 -16.29 0.70
CA ALA A 1133 5.82 -16.89 1.22
C ALA A 1133 6.04 -17.56 2.60
N ASN A 1134 5.06 -17.39 3.49
CA ASN A 1134 5.04 -17.92 4.86
C ASN A 1134 6.20 -17.42 5.76
N MET A 1135 6.65 -16.17 5.57
CA MET A 1135 7.49 -15.42 6.52
C MET A 1135 7.06 -13.94 6.59
N PHE A 1136 7.31 -13.31 7.74
CA PHE A 1136 7.29 -11.85 7.90
C PHE A 1136 8.72 -11.29 7.95
N CYS A 1137 8.85 -9.97 7.80
CA CYS A 1137 10.12 -9.30 8.07
C CYS A 1137 10.13 -8.80 9.51
N SER A 1138 11.21 -9.02 10.25
CA SER A 1138 11.41 -8.31 11.50
C SER A 1138 12.88 -7.92 11.67
N SER A 1139 13.12 -6.61 11.74
CA SER A 1139 14.40 -6.05 12.19
C SER A 1139 15.61 -6.57 11.37
N GLY A 1140 15.47 -6.49 10.04
CA GLY A 1140 16.47 -6.93 9.05
C GLY A 1140 16.42 -8.42 8.72
N THR A 1141 15.78 -9.24 9.56
CA THR A 1141 15.78 -10.69 9.43
C THR A 1141 14.40 -11.21 9.05
N CYS A 1142 14.31 -11.96 7.95
CA CYS A 1142 13.07 -12.69 7.64
C CYS A 1142 12.85 -13.82 8.64
N GLN A 1143 11.63 -13.96 9.15
CA GLN A 1143 11.27 -14.99 10.13
C GLN A 1143 10.02 -15.74 9.67
N CYS A 1144 10.08 -17.07 9.76
CA CYS A 1144 9.01 -17.95 9.29
C CYS A 1144 7.77 -17.84 10.17
N LEU A 1145 6.60 -17.95 9.54
CA LEU A 1145 5.34 -18.19 10.25
C LEU A 1145 5.37 -19.54 10.95
N ASP A 1146 4.56 -19.70 11.99
CA ASP A 1146 4.42 -20.98 12.69
C ASP A 1146 4.05 -22.11 11.73
N GLY A 1147 4.61 -23.30 11.95
CA GLY A 1147 4.57 -24.43 11.03
C GLY A 1147 5.66 -24.45 9.94
N TYR A 1148 6.45 -23.38 9.78
CA TYR A 1148 7.49 -23.28 8.76
C TYR A 1148 8.88 -22.97 9.36
N THR A 1149 9.93 -23.44 8.69
CA THR A 1149 11.34 -23.21 9.06
C THR A 1149 12.16 -22.76 7.87
N LYS A 1150 13.31 -22.13 8.12
CA LYS A 1150 14.19 -21.64 7.06
C LYS A 1150 14.93 -22.80 6.40
N ALA A 1151 15.00 -22.81 5.07
CA ALA A 1151 15.79 -23.80 4.32
C ALA A 1151 17.31 -23.71 4.60
N SER A 1152 17.78 -22.56 5.08
CA SER A 1152 19.14 -22.31 5.59
C SER A 1152 19.12 -21.10 6.53
N SER A 1153 20.20 -20.87 7.30
CA SER A 1153 20.29 -19.74 8.24
C SER A 1153 20.16 -18.36 7.58
N SER A 1154 20.45 -18.24 6.28
CA SER A 1154 20.35 -17.02 5.47
C SER A 1154 19.18 -17.03 4.47
N SER A 1155 18.21 -17.95 4.61
CA SER A 1155 17.11 -18.10 3.65
C SER A 1155 16.04 -17.02 3.78
N THR A 1156 15.62 -16.45 2.64
CA THR A 1156 14.39 -15.65 2.48
C THR A 1156 13.20 -16.46 1.95
N SER A 1157 13.27 -17.78 2.07
CA SER A 1157 12.16 -18.71 1.88
C SER A 1157 12.05 -19.69 3.05
N CYS A 1158 10.82 -20.11 3.36
CA CYS A 1158 10.54 -21.10 4.39
C CYS A 1158 9.96 -22.38 3.78
N THR A 1159 10.47 -23.53 4.22
CA THR A 1159 9.89 -24.85 3.98
C THR A 1159 8.98 -25.23 5.15
N PRO A 1160 7.94 -26.06 4.95
CA PRO A 1160 7.20 -26.67 6.06
C PRO A 1160 8.16 -27.39 7.02
N ILE A 1161 7.86 -27.38 8.32
CA ILE A 1161 8.70 -28.03 9.34
C ILE A 1161 8.71 -29.56 9.17
N CYS A 1162 7.61 -30.14 8.67
CA CYS A 1162 7.51 -31.57 8.42
C CYS A 1162 7.75 -31.90 6.94
N PRO A 1163 8.57 -32.92 6.62
CA PRO A 1163 8.88 -33.31 5.24
C PRO A 1163 7.62 -33.59 4.43
N ASP A 1164 7.54 -33.01 3.23
CA ASP A 1164 6.44 -33.18 2.27
C ASP A 1164 5.02 -32.94 2.86
N ALA A 1165 4.91 -32.15 3.94
CA ALA A 1165 3.70 -32.04 4.77
C ALA A 1165 3.15 -33.41 5.22
N CYS A 1166 4.06 -34.31 5.63
CA CYS A 1166 3.77 -35.72 5.93
C CYS A 1166 3.16 -36.50 4.76
N SER A 1167 3.45 -36.07 3.52
CA SER A 1167 2.94 -36.63 2.26
C SER A 1167 1.41 -36.79 2.24
N GLY A 1168 0.67 -35.89 2.90
CA GLY A 1168 -0.79 -35.98 3.09
C GLY A 1168 -1.26 -37.10 4.05
N ASN A 1169 -0.34 -37.93 4.53
CA ASN A 1169 -0.60 -39.20 5.18
C ASN A 1169 -0.19 -39.24 6.67
N GLY A 1170 -0.09 -38.08 7.33
CA GLY A 1170 0.16 -37.99 8.77
C GLY A 1170 -0.02 -36.59 9.36
N VAL A 1171 -0.03 -36.49 10.69
CA VAL A 1171 -0.10 -35.24 11.44
C VAL A 1171 1.31 -34.68 11.67
N CYS A 1172 1.53 -33.42 11.29
CA CYS A 1172 2.79 -32.72 11.52
C CYS A 1172 2.91 -32.21 12.97
N HIS A 1173 3.99 -32.58 13.65
CA HIS A 1173 4.35 -32.05 14.97
C HIS A 1173 5.52 -31.07 14.83
N THR A 1174 5.21 -29.78 14.84
CA THR A 1174 6.16 -28.69 14.57
C THR A 1174 7.28 -28.60 15.62
N ALA A 1175 6.97 -28.84 16.89
CA ALA A 1175 7.93 -28.73 17.99
C ALA A 1175 9.06 -29.78 17.99
N ASN A 1176 8.89 -30.91 17.30
CA ASN A 1176 9.90 -31.98 17.21
C ASN A 1176 10.23 -32.41 15.78
N THR A 1177 9.68 -31.71 14.78
CA THR A 1177 9.83 -31.94 13.34
C THR A 1177 9.48 -33.36 12.87
N THR A 1178 8.52 -34.04 13.53
CA THR A 1178 8.09 -35.40 13.19
C THR A 1178 6.68 -35.46 12.58
N CYS A 1179 6.43 -36.51 11.80
CA CYS A 1179 5.10 -36.89 11.33
C CYS A 1179 4.57 -38.09 12.13
N THR A 1180 3.35 -37.98 12.66
CA THR A 1180 2.59 -39.13 13.18
C THR A 1180 1.72 -39.68 12.05
N CYS A 1181 2.08 -40.83 11.50
CA CYS A 1181 1.42 -41.37 10.30
C CYS A 1181 0.02 -41.91 10.55
N ASN A 1182 -0.84 -41.73 9.55
CA ASN A 1182 -2.16 -42.33 9.49
C ASN A 1182 -2.05 -43.86 9.31
N SER A 1183 -3.05 -44.61 9.79
CA SER A 1183 -3.03 -46.08 9.74
C SER A 1183 -2.86 -46.62 8.32
N GLY A 1184 -1.88 -47.52 8.13
CA GLY A 1184 -1.47 -48.06 6.83
C GLY A 1184 -0.21 -47.41 6.24
N TYR A 1185 0.25 -46.29 6.80
CA TYR A 1185 1.44 -45.56 6.37
C TYR A 1185 2.56 -45.60 7.42
N THR A 1186 3.80 -45.58 6.94
CA THR A 1186 5.02 -45.72 7.74
C THR A 1186 6.15 -44.88 7.15
N ASN A 1187 7.27 -44.82 7.89
CA ASN A 1187 8.44 -43.96 7.70
C ASN A 1187 8.24 -42.49 8.13
N THR A 1188 9.33 -41.70 8.11
CA THR A 1188 9.40 -40.32 8.64
C THR A 1188 8.54 -39.30 7.88
N ASN A 1189 8.21 -39.59 6.62
CA ASN A 1189 7.43 -38.71 5.73
C ASN A 1189 6.03 -39.29 5.47
N CYS A 1190 5.69 -40.43 6.10
CA CYS A 1190 4.46 -41.20 5.91
C CYS A 1190 4.16 -41.63 4.47
N ASN A 1191 5.18 -41.74 3.60
CA ASN A 1191 4.99 -42.11 2.19
C ASN A 1191 5.15 -43.61 1.89
N THR A 1192 5.54 -44.44 2.88
CA THR A 1192 5.65 -45.90 2.68
C THR A 1192 4.40 -46.61 3.18
N THR A 1193 3.61 -47.14 2.25
CA THR A 1193 2.47 -48.02 2.55
C THR A 1193 2.95 -49.38 3.06
N THR A 1194 2.38 -49.86 4.16
CA THR A 1194 2.59 -51.25 4.59
C THR A 1194 1.91 -52.19 3.60
N SER A 1195 2.68 -53.09 2.99
CA SER A 1195 2.31 -53.81 1.76
C SER A 1195 1.23 -54.90 1.95
N SER A 1196 -0.02 -54.51 2.22
CA SER A 1196 -1.13 -55.46 2.43
C SER A 1196 -2.53 -54.89 2.14
N ILE A 1197 -2.71 -54.11 1.06
CA ILE A 1197 -4.05 -53.69 0.59
C ILE A 1197 -4.26 -54.08 -0.87
N THR A 1198 -4.97 -55.18 -1.10
CA THR A 1198 -5.49 -55.58 -2.42
C THR A 1198 -6.92 -55.09 -2.60
N THR A 1199 -7.17 -54.21 -3.57
CA THR A 1199 -8.52 -53.87 -4.03
C THR A 1199 -8.76 -54.43 -5.43
N LYS A 1200 -9.89 -55.13 -5.62
CA LYS A 1200 -10.25 -55.75 -6.91
C LYS A 1200 -10.78 -54.68 -7.88
N LYS A 1201 -10.35 -54.73 -9.14
CA LYS A 1201 -11.09 -54.10 -10.24
C LYS A 1201 -12.27 -54.98 -10.65
N THR A 1202 -13.49 -54.49 -10.45
CA THR A 1202 -14.72 -55.02 -11.08
C THR A 1202 -15.76 -53.91 -11.24
N ASN A 1203 -15.91 -53.39 -12.45
CA ASN A 1203 -17.16 -53.41 -13.24
C ASN A 1203 -17.13 -52.38 -14.38
N ASP A 1204 -17.79 -52.74 -15.48
CA ASP A 1204 -17.74 -52.03 -16.76
C ASP A 1204 -18.78 -50.91 -16.90
N ALA A 1205 -18.66 -50.14 -17.98
CA ALA A 1205 -19.51 -49.00 -18.30
C ALA A 1205 -20.95 -49.38 -18.68
N VAL A 1206 -21.89 -48.47 -18.41
CA VAL A 1206 -23.29 -48.58 -18.83
C VAL A 1206 -23.68 -47.40 -19.74
N THR A 1207 -23.84 -47.69 -21.03
CA THR A 1207 -24.48 -46.79 -22.01
C THR A 1207 -25.36 -47.60 -22.97
N PRO A 1208 -26.70 -47.45 -22.93
CA PRO A 1208 -27.60 -48.20 -23.80
C PRO A 1208 -28.13 -47.35 -24.97
N SER A 1209 -27.90 -47.79 -26.21
CA SER A 1209 -28.71 -47.39 -27.37
C SER A 1209 -28.77 -48.51 -28.42
N PHE A 1210 -29.98 -48.78 -28.91
CA PHE A 1210 -30.26 -49.91 -29.82
C PHE A 1210 -29.76 -49.63 -31.25
N HIS A 1211 -29.13 -50.62 -31.90
CA HIS A 1211 -29.74 -51.32 -33.06
C HIS A 1211 -28.87 -52.43 -33.70
N LYS A 1212 -29.57 -53.39 -34.36
CA LYS A 1212 -29.08 -54.30 -35.43
C LYS A 1212 -28.00 -55.36 -35.09
N VAL A 1213 -28.44 -56.46 -34.47
CA VAL A 1213 -28.19 -57.81 -35.04
C VAL A 1213 -29.48 -58.63 -34.90
N PHE A 1214 -30.08 -59.04 -36.03
CA PHE A 1214 -31.18 -60.01 -36.07
C PHE A 1214 -31.16 -60.73 -37.42
N ALA A 1215 -30.32 -61.75 -37.54
CA ALA A 1215 -30.07 -62.44 -38.82
C ALA A 1215 -29.60 -63.91 -38.66
N PHE A 1216 -30.01 -64.62 -37.61
CA PHE A 1216 -29.76 -66.06 -37.46
C PHE A 1216 -30.83 -66.75 -36.58
N LEU A 1217 -32.00 -67.04 -37.15
CA LEU A 1217 -32.77 -68.29 -36.98
C LEU A 1217 -34.07 -68.24 -37.82
N LEU A 1218 -34.10 -68.91 -38.97
CA LEU A 1218 -35.36 -69.24 -39.68
C LEU A 1218 -35.23 -70.47 -40.60
N ILE A 1219 -34.55 -71.53 -40.15
CA ILE A 1219 -34.55 -72.85 -40.82
C ILE A 1219 -34.73 -73.96 -39.76
N PHE A 1220 -35.87 -73.93 -39.07
CA PHE A 1220 -36.45 -75.01 -38.23
C PHE A 1220 -37.84 -74.48 -37.77
N LEU A 1221 -39.01 -74.93 -38.25
CA LEU A 1221 -39.31 -75.96 -39.26
C LEU A 1221 -40.40 -75.50 -40.25
N LEU A 1222 -40.46 -76.17 -41.40
CA LEU A 1222 -41.71 -76.43 -42.13
C LEU A 1222 -42.27 -77.79 -41.66
N THR A 1223 -43.09 -77.81 -40.60
CA THR A 1223 -44.04 -78.89 -40.27
C THR A 1223 -45.01 -78.42 -39.18
N THR A 1224 -46.29 -78.76 -39.34
CA THR A 1224 -47.45 -78.46 -38.46
C THR A 1224 -47.67 -76.99 -38.13
#